data_AF-A0A8V0X956-F1
#
_entry.id   AF-A0A8V0X956-F1
#
_cell.length_a   1.000
_cell.length_b   1.000
_cell.length_c   1.000
_cell.angle_alpha   90.00
_cell.angle_beta   90.00
_cell.angle_gamma   90.00
#
_symmetry.space_group_name_H-M   'P 1'
#
loop_
_entity.id
_entity.type
_entity.pdbx_description
1 polymer ?
#
loop_
_entity_poly.entity_id
_entity_poly.type
_entity_poly.pdbx_seq_one_letter_code
_entity_poly.pdbx_strand_id
1 'polypeptide(L)'
;MASGTALIYDEAMTRHKLLWNDPICDIEVPERLSASYEQLQCYHLVERCVPVPAREGSEEEILLVHSSEHLEAAKSTQTMNEEELKRISGNYDSFFFHPNTYHCARLAVGAALQLVDSVMSGKVCNGMALVRPPGHHSQRNAANGFCLFNNVAIAAEYAKLKYGLQRILIVDWDVHHGQGTQYIFEEDPSVLYFSWHRYEHQEFWPSLKESDYDAVGLGKGKGFNINLPWNKVGMGNSDYLAAFFHVLLPVAFEFDPELVLVSSGYDSGIGDPEGQMNATPEVFAHLTHFLMQLAHGKLCVILEGGYHLKSLSESVCMTVKTLLRDPLPQVTGEMAPCLSAIESIQNVRAAHKPYWKWLTYEDTSFLHNLSTRSDLPKTADTNPCADDEAKITDSNETDKIERFLELHMKNVIFPVPPIRTATTAELKASAHLNTFPVHLHVVKEMDKNEIEALVSDFHADLVKTNKTLLSLRSTLTILDKILKKEVCNGIAESPAASASVAVALRHPLCFGLQRVLCIFVGDMHIIPNTEDGKILVIHICKEEQTGKSSSKHYIVLNWKEDADGNDFFSAVLGFILPVAYSYQPNLIVIAVGPNRSLGISGISLLFGLLQGLAESRILAVIEDTDINLMQSVAKTLAGASVPHFGVHVPPTQEKVNQIKMLRNQLQQDWKMLQCSGK
;
A
#
# COMPACT_ATOMS: atom_id res chain seq x y z
N MET A 1 19.41 -7.68 10.23
CA MET A 1 18.04 -7.31 9.82
C MET A 1 17.23 -8.59 9.78
N ALA A 2 16.01 -8.59 10.30
CA ALA A 2 15.10 -9.71 10.16
C ALA A 2 14.80 -9.94 8.66
N SER A 3 14.69 -11.20 8.25
CA SER A 3 14.38 -11.59 6.87
C SER A 3 13.29 -12.65 6.87
N GLY A 4 12.49 -12.70 5.81
CA GLY A 4 11.39 -13.65 5.66
C GLY A 4 10.04 -13.07 6.09
N THR A 5 8.99 -13.79 5.69
CA THR A 5 7.58 -13.43 5.86
C THR A 5 6.91 -14.55 6.63
N ALA A 6 6.30 -14.26 7.78
CA ALA A 6 5.52 -15.25 8.50
C ALA A 6 4.18 -15.50 7.80
N LEU A 7 3.77 -16.77 7.75
CA LEU A 7 2.41 -17.15 7.38
C LEU A 7 1.83 -18.01 8.52
N ILE A 8 0.68 -17.57 9.04
CA ILE A 8 -0.06 -18.28 10.08
C ILE A 8 -1.40 -18.70 9.52
N TYR A 9 -1.67 -20.00 9.63
CA TYR A 9 -2.90 -20.64 9.20
C TYR A 9 -3.12 -21.86 10.10
N ASP A 10 -4.37 -22.08 10.51
CA ASP A 10 -4.78 -23.30 11.19
C ASP A 10 -6.16 -23.73 10.69
N GLU A 11 -6.25 -24.96 10.18
CA GLU A 11 -7.48 -25.53 9.65
C GLU A 11 -8.59 -25.61 10.71
N ALA A 12 -8.26 -25.61 12.01
CA ALA A 12 -9.27 -25.57 13.08
C ALA A 12 -10.19 -24.35 12.98
N MET A 13 -9.71 -23.22 12.43
CA MET A 13 -10.52 -22.01 12.21
C MET A 13 -11.58 -22.18 11.11
N THR A 14 -11.59 -23.29 10.36
CA THR A 14 -12.67 -23.66 9.42
C THR A 14 -13.87 -24.33 10.11
N ARG A 15 -13.75 -24.68 11.40
CA ARG A 15 -14.75 -25.49 12.13
C ARG A 15 -15.89 -24.69 12.77
N HIS A 16 -16.00 -23.40 12.44
CA HIS A 16 -17.11 -22.52 12.80
C HIS A 16 -17.84 -22.09 11.52
N LYS A 17 -19.15 -22.32 11.50
CA LYS A 17 -20.06 -21.99 10.40
C LYS A 17 -21.49 -21.75 10.92
N LEU A 18 -22.28 -21.06 10.12
CA LEU A 18 -23.70 -20.85 10.36
C LEU A 18 -24.47 -22.19 10.32
N LEU A 19 -25.38 -22.40 11.27
CA LEU A 19 -26.14 -23.65 11.41
C LEU A 19 -27.60 -23.56 10.95
N TRP A 20 -28.12 -22.34 10.78
CA TRP A 20 -29.49 -22.06 10.35
C TRP A 20 -29.50 -21.19 9.10
N ASN A 21 -30.66 -20.97 8.51
CA ASN A 21 -30.79 -20.01 7.41
C ASN A 21 -30.77 -18.57 7.95
N ASP A 22 -29.80 -17.77 7.50
CA ASP A 22 -29.67 -16.35 7.77
C ASP A 22 -28.95 -15.69 6.58
N PRO A 23 -29.68 -15.02 5.66
CA PRO A 23 -29.11 -14.43 4.45
C PRO A 23 -28.13 -13.27 4.67
N ILE A 24 -27.98 -12.78 5.91
CA ILE A 24 -27.00 -11.75 6.27
C ILE A 24 -25.67 -12.43 6.61
N CYS A 25 -25.73 -13.58 7.30
CA CYS A 25 -24.55 -14.27 7.83
C CYS A 25 -24.05 -15.41 6.94
N ASP A 26 -24.82 -15.86 5.94
CA ASP A 26 -24.50 -17.01 5.09
C ASP A 26 -23.27 -16.79 4.18
N ILE A 27 -22.80 -15.55 4.06
CA ILE A 27 -21.59 -15.17 3.33
C ILE A 27 -20.29 -15.46 4.11
N GLU A 28 -20.35 -15.54 5.44
CA GLU A 28 -19.18 -15.81 6.29
C GLU A 28 -18.95 -17.32 6.42
N VAL A 29 -18.23 -17.88 5.45
CA VAL A 29 -18.10 -19.34 5.28
C VAL A 29 -16.66 -19.86 5.49
N PRO A 30 -16.48 -21.12 5.95
CA PRO A 30 -15.17 -21.76 6.08
C PRO A 30 -14.28 -21.69 4.84
N GLU A 31 -14.89 -21.77 3.66
CA GLU A 31 -14.25 -21.77 2.36
C GLU A 31 -13.46 -20.49 2.10
N ARG A 32 -13.76 -19.38 2.78
CA ARG A 32 -12.97 -18.14 2.72
C ARG A 32 -11.50 -18.39 3.09
N LEU A 33 -11.28 -19.15 4.16
CA LEU A 33 -9.94 -19.45 4.67
C LEU A 33 -9.27 -20.58 3.86
N SER A 34 -10.02 -21.63 3.51
CA SER A 34 -9.51 -22.73 2.69
C SER A 34 -9.12 -22.26 1.28
N ALA A 35 -9.98 -21.52 0.57
CA ALA A 35 -9.71 -21.03 -0.78
C ALA A 35 -8.50 -20.08 -0.81
N SER A 36 -8.35 -19.23 0.20
CA SER A 36 -7.19 -18.35 0.34
C SER A 36 -5.88 -19.15 0.49
N TYR A 37 -5.88 -20.15 1.36
CA TYR A 37 -4.71 -20.99 1.59
C TYR A 37 -4.37 -21.88 0.38
N GLU A 38 -5.37 -22.48 -0.26
CA GLU A 38 -5.21 -23.29 -1.47
C GLU A 38 -4.65 -22.47 -2.65
N GLN A 39 -5.11 -21.22 -2.83
CA GLN A 39 -4.58 -20.34 -3.89
C GLN A 39 -3.13 -19.93 -3.61
N LEU A 40 -2.76 -19.70 -2.33
CA LEU A 40 -1.35 -19.48 -1.94
C LEU A 40 -0.48 -20.70 -2.29
N GLN A 41 -0.99 -21.93 -2.07
CA GLN A 41 -0.29 -23.16 -2.46
C GLN A 41 -0.18 -23.28 -3.98
N CYS A 42 -1.25 -22.99 -4.73
CA CYS A 42 -1.23 -23.00 -6.20
C CYS A 42 -0.17 -22.05 -6.78
N TYR A 43 0.10 -20.94 -6.10
CA TYR A 43 1.12 -19.96 -6.50
C TYR A 43 2.49 -20.18 -5.85
N HIS A 44 2.70 -21.30 -5.18
CA HIS A 44 3.97 -21.65 -4.56
C HIS A 44 4.45 -20.62 -3.53
N LEU A 45 3.52 -19.98 -2.81
CA LEU A 45 3.81 -18.91 -1.84
C LEU A 45 3.97 -19.44 -0.43
N VAL A 46 3.29 -20.53 -0.07
CA VAL A 46 3.34 -21.12 1.28
C VAL A 46 4.75 -21.60 1.61
N GLU A 47 5.40 -22.31 0.70
CA GLU A 47 6.76 -22.84 0.85
C GLU A 47 7.84 -21.76 0.92
N ARG A 48 7.52 -20.52 0.50
CA ARG A 48 8.41 -19.36 0.57
C ARG A 48 8.26 -18.60 1.89
N CYS A 49 7.16 -18.82 2.60
CA CYS A 49 6.90 -18.20 3.90
C CYS A 49 7.52 -19.02 5.04
N VAL A 50 7.74 -18.36 6.18
CA VAL A 50 8.11 -19.00 7.44
C VAL A 50 6.81 -19.42 8.13
N PRO A 51 6.52 -20.73 8.26
CA PRO A 51 5.32 -21.17 8.95
C PRO A 51 5.44 -20.85 10.44
N VAL A 52 4.43 -20.17 10.99
CA VAL A 52 4.33 -19.91 12.42
C VAL A 52 3.04 -20.56 12.92
N PRO A 53 3.09 -21.44 13.93
CA PRO A 53 1.90 -22.11 14.42
C PRO A 53 0.99 -21.12 15.13
N ALA A 54 -0.32 -21.26 14.92
CA ALA A 54 -1.32 -20.60 15.73
C ALA A 54 -1.29 -21.16 17.16
N ARG A 55 -1.75 -20.36 18.11
CA ARG A 55 -2.04 -20.77 19.49
C ARG A 55 -3.37 -20.18 19.90
N GLU A 56 -3.94 -20.65 20.99
CA GLU A 56 -5.06 -19.94 21.61
C GLU A 56 -4.55 -18.66 22.29
N GLY A 57 -5.27 -17.55 22.10
CA GLY A 57 -5.20 -16.38 22.96
C GLY A 57 -5.67 -16.75 24.36
N SER A 58 -4.91 -16.32 25.37
CA SER A 58 -5.30 -16.48 26.78
C SER A 58 -6.47 -15.54 27.12
N GLU A 59 -7.17 -15.84 28.22
CA GLU A 59 -8.24 -14.98 28.71
C GLU A 59 -7.69 -13.59 29.09
N GLU A 60 -6.50 -13.54 29.68
CA GLU A 60 -5.82 -12.29 30.05
C GLU A 60 -5.50 -11.42 28.83
N GLU A 61 -5.10 -12.03 27.71
CA GLU A 61 -4.86 -11.32 26.45
C GLU A 61 -6.17 -10.76 25.85
N ILE A 62 -7.26 -11.51 25.93
CA ILE A 62 -8.57 -11.07 25.44
C ILE A 62 -9.10 -9.91 26.29
N LEU A 63 -8.89 -9.99 27.62
CA LEU A 63 -9.28 -8.96 28.60
C LEU A 63 -8.48 -7.66 28.51
N LEU A 64 -7.44 -7.58 27.67
CA LEU A 64 -6.79 -6.31 27.34
C LEU A 64 -7.76 -5.32 26.70
N VAL A 65 -8.74 -5.83 25.95
CA VAL A 65 -9.69 -5.03 25.17
C VAL A 65 -11.13 -5.33 25.55
N HIS A 66 -11.48 -6.59 25.81
CA HIS A 66 -12.85 -7.02 26.09
C HIS A 66 -13.15 -7.07 27.59
N SER A 67 -14.43 -7.00 27.93
CA SER A 67 -14.88 -7.24 29.30
C SER A 67 -14.90 -8.71 29.69
N SER A 68 -14.87 -8.96 31.00
CA SER A 68 -15.17 -10.26 31.58
C SER A 68 -16.54 -10.77 31.17
N GLU A 69 -17.55 -9.90 31.08
CA GLU A 69 -18.92 -10.29 30.76
C GLU A 69 -19.02 -10.81 29.33
N HIS A 70 -18.37 -10.15 28.36
CA HIS A 70 -18.34 -10.58 26.97
C HIS A 70 -17.57 -11.90 26.79
N LEU A 71 -16.43 -12.03 27.46
CA LEU A 71 -15.64 -13.27 27.46
C LEU A 71 -16.43 -14.46 28.02
N GLU A 72 -17.10 -14.29 29.16
CA GLU A 72 -17.89 -15.36 29.78
C GLU A 72 -19.13 -15.71 28.95
N ALA A 73 -19.79 -14.72 28.33
CA ALA A 73 -20.88 -14.97 27.39
C ALA A 73 -20.40 -15.86 26.24
N ALA A 74 -19.26 -15.51 25.61
CA ALA A 74 -18.66 -16.29 24.54
C ALA A 74 -18.31 -17.73 24.96
N LYS A 75 -17.68 -17.89 26.13
CA LYS A 75 -17.28 -19.19 26.69
C LYS A 75 -18.47 -20.10 26.98
N SER A 76 -19.59 -19.53 27.43
CA SER A 76 -20.82 -20.29 27.73
C SER A 76 -21.43 -20.98 26.50
N THR A 77 -21.12 -20.50 25.29
CA THR A 77 -21.72 -21.01 24.03
C THR A 77 -21.22 -22.39 23.61
N GLN A 78 -20.10 -22.86 24.15
CA GLN A 78 -19.44 -24.10 23.71
C GLN A 78 -20.29 -25.37 23.92
N THR A 79 -21.21 -25.35 24.89
CA THR A 79 -22.06 -26.49 25.25
C THR A 79 -23.53 -26.31 24.86
N MET A 80 -23.86 -25.21 24.19
CA MET A 80 -25.24 -24.89 23.80
C MET A 80 -25.67 -25.69 22.56
N ASN A 81 -26.96 -26.00 22.48
CA ASN A 81 -27.56 -26.56 21.28
C ASN A 81 -27.88 -25.47 20.24
N GLU A 82 -28.28 -25.86 19.03
CA GLU A 82 -28.55 -24.92 17.92
C GLU A 82 -29.62 -23.87 18.25
N GLU A 83 -30.71 -24.24 18.93
CA GLU A 83 -31.78 -23.29 19.29
C GLU A 83 -31.29 -22.26 20.31
N GLU A 84 -30.50 -22.68 21.29
CA GLU A 84 -29.87 -21.80 22.27
C GLU A 84 -28.86 -20.85 21.61
N LEU A 85 -28.04 -21.37 20.70
CA LEU A 85 -27.06 -20.60 19.92
C LEU A 85 -27.75 -19.57 19.03
N LYS A 86 -28.82 -19.95 18.34
CA LYS A 86 -29.60 -19.02 17.51
C LYS A 86 -30.21 -17.90 18.36
N ARG A 87 -30.77 -18.25 19.53
CA ARG A 87 -31.35 -17.27 20.45
C ARG A 87 -30.32 -16.28 20.97
N ILE A 88 -29.14 -16.74 21.40
CA ILE A 88 -28.10 -15.84 21.90
C ILE A 88 -27.48 -15.01 20.77
N SER A 89 -27.34 -15.58 19.56
CA SER A 89 -26.86 -14.86 18.38
C SER A 89 -27.75 -13.67 18.03
N GLY A 90 -29.08 -13.83 18.14
CA GLY A 90 -30.05 -12.75 17.90
C GLY A 90 -29.98 -11.56 18.88
N ASN A 91 -29.12 -11.60 19.90
CA ASN A 91 -28.83 -10.45 20.75
C ASN A 91 -27.76 -9.51 20.16
N TYR A 92 -27.10 -9.94 19.08
CA TYR A 92 -26.00 -9.23 18.44
C TYR A 92 -26.37 -8.92 17.00
N ASP A 93 -25.85 -7.82 16.48
CA ASP A 93 -26.12 -7.38 15.12
C ASP A 93 -25.18 -8.08 14.12
N SER A 94 -25.77 -8.66 13.06
CA SER A 94 -25.08 -9.42 12.01
C SER A 94 -24.04 -10.42 12.53
N PHE A 95 -24.42 -11.28 13.47
CA PHE A 95 -23.49 -12.23 14.12
C PHE A 95 -24.15 -13.58 14.42
N PHE A 96 -23.36 -14.65 14.38
CA PHE A 96 -23.80 -16.00 14.75
C PHE A 96 -22.78 -16.77 15.60
N PHE A 97 -23.28 -17.60 16.51
CA PHE A 97 -22.50 -18.56 17.27
C PHE A 97 -22.61 -19.99 16.72
N HIS A 98 -21.58 -20.77 17.02
CA HIS A 98 -21.43 -22.21 16.82
C HIS A 98 -20.73 -22.77 18.06
N PRO A 99 -20.84 -24.07 18.39
CA PRO A 99 -20.10 -24.64 19.53
C PRO A 99 -18.58 -24.42 19.48
N ASN A 100 -18.02 -24.25 18.28
CA ASN A 100 -16.59 -23.99 18.07
C ASN A 100 -16.20 -22.50 17.93
N THR A 101 -17.14 -21.54 17.93
CA THR A 101 -16.82 -20.11 17.69
C THR A 101 -15.76 -19.62 18.68
N TYR A 102 -15.96 -19.90 19.97
CA TYR A 102 -15.05 -19.44 21.01
C TYR A 102 -13.63 -19.99 20.82
N HIS A 103 -13.49 -21.28 20.53
CA HIS A 103 -12.19 -21.89 20.25
C HIS A 103 -11.52 -21.28 19.01
N CYS A 104 -12.27 -21.14 17.90
CA CYS A 104 -11.75 -20.54 16.67
C CYS A 104 -11.34 -19.07 16.88
N ALA A 105 -12.13 -18.28 17.61
CA ALA A 105 -11.82 -16.89 17.94
C ALA A 105 -10.57 -16.78 18.82
N ARG A 106 -10.35 -17.71 19.76
CA ARG A 106 -9.11 -17.76 20.53
C ARG A 106 -7.91 -18.09 19.64
N LEU A 107 -8.06 -18.99 18.67
CA LEU A 107 -7.01 -19.25 17.68
C LEU A 107 -6.72 -18.04 16.80
N ALA A 108 -7.75 -17.31 16.35
CA ALA A 108 -7.62 -16.08 15.58
C ALA A 108 -6.83 -15.00 16.34
N VAL A 109 -7.20 -14.76 17.61
CA VAL A 109 -6.46 -13.85 18.50
C VAL A 109 -5.01 -14.31 18.66
N GLY A 110 -4.78 -15.57 19.04
CA GLY A 110 -3.42 -16.05 19.28
C GLY A 110 -2.56 -16.12 18.02
N ALA A 111 -3.15 -16.31 16.83
CA ALA A 111 -2.47 -16.17 15.55
C ALA A 111 -1.99 -14.74 15.31
N ALA A 112 -2.84 -13.73 15.55
CA ALA A 112 -2.43 -12.32 15.46
C ALA A 112 -1.28 -12.00 16.44
N LEU A 113 -1.34 -12.52 17.68
CA LEU A 113 -0.28 -12.32 18.67
C LEU A 113 1.03 -13.02 18.30
N GLN A 114 0.97 -14.23 17.74
CA GLN A 114 2.14 -14.95 17.24
C GLN A 114 2.81 -14.22 16.08
N LEU A 115 2.02 -13.54 15.23
CA LEU A 115 2.55 -12.70 14.16
C LEU A 115 3.29 -11.49 14.71
N VAL A 116 2.66 -10.75 15.65
CA VAL A 116 3.29 -9.63 16.35
C VAL A 116 4.59 -10.07 17.02
N ASP A 117 4.59 -11.17 17.75
CA ASP A 117 5.80 -11.69 18.40
C ASP A 117 6.91 -12.01 17.41
N SER A 118 6.57 -12.61 16.27
CA SER A 118 7.54 -13.00 15.25
C SER A 118 8.18 -11.78 14.58
N VAL A 119 7.40 -10.72 14.32
CA VAL A 119 7.88 -9.47 13.73
C VAL A 119 8.68 -8.66 14.76
N MET A 120 8.15 -8.47 15.97
CA MET A 120 8.77 -7.62 16.99
C MET A 120 10.03 -8.22 17.60
N SER A 121 10.14 -9.55 17.65
CA SER A 121 11.40 -10.23 18.04
C SER A 121 12.45 -10.30 16.92
N GLY A 122 12.10 -9.84 15.70
CA GLY A 122 12.99 -9.86 14.54
C GLY A 122 13.23 -11.26 13.95
N LYS A 123 12.37 -12.25 14.24
CA LYS A 123 12.41 -13.58 13.60
C LYS A 123 12.05 -13.49 12.12
N VAL A 124 11.09 -12.64 11.79
CA VAL A 124 10.66 -12.30 10.42
C VAL A 124 10.56 -10.78 10.30
N CYS A 125 10.54 -10.26 9.07
CA CYS A 125 10.38 -8.82 8.86
C CYS A 125 8.91 -8.38 8.89
N ASN A 126 8.02 -9.23 8.40
CA ASN A 126 6.59 -9.00 8.26
C ASN A 126 5.84 -10.35 8.24
N GLY A 127 4.53 -10.34 8.07
CA GLY A 127 3.77 -11.57 7.82
C GLY A 127 2.27 -11.34 7.71
N MET A 128 1.58 -12.45 7.46
CA MET A 128 0.13 -12.51 7.36
C MET A 128 -0.46 -13.63 8.22
N ALA A 129 -1.56 -13.35 8.91
CA ALA A 129 -2.37 -14.33 9.62
C ALA A 129 -3.70 -14.51 8.88
N LEU A 130 -3.91 -15.72 8.33
CA LEU A 130 -5.19 -16.14 7.77
C LEU A 130 -6.05 -16.68 8.91
N VAL A 131 -7.01 -15.86 9.36
CA VAL A 131 -7.81 -16.14 10.56
C VAL A 131 -9.30 -16.08 10.27
N ARG A 132 -10.07 -16.87 11.02
CA ARG A 132 -11.53 -16.78 11.13
C ARG A 132 -11.94 -17.20 12.55
N PRO A 133 -12.89 -16.51 13.21
CA PRO A 133 -13.65 -15.35 12.73
C PRO A 133 -12.83 -14.05 12.59
N PRO A 134 -13.35 -13.04 11.85
CA PRO A 134 -12.79 -11.68 11.82
C PRO A 134 -12.91 -10.97 13.18
N GLY A 135 -12.39 -9.75 13.30
CA GLY A 135 -12.28 -9.02 14.56
C GLY A 135 -12.68 -7.55 14.55
N HIS A 136 -12.50 -6.79 13.47
CA HIS A 136 -12.51 -5.31 13.54
C HIS A 136 -13.84 -4.65 14.01
N HIS A 137 -14.98 -5.34 13.90
CA HIS A 137 -16.28 -4.87 14.41
C HIS A 137 -16.51 -5.16 15.89
N SER A 138 -15.79 -6.12 16.46
CA SER A 138 -16.00 -6.57 17.84
C SER A 138 -15.70 -5.44 18.82
N GLN A 139 -16.67 -5.17 19.69
CA GLN A 139 -16.63 -4.09 20.68
C GLN A 139 -16.26 -4.66 22.04
N ARG A 140 -15.91 -3.79 23.00
CA ARG A 140 -15.56 -4.18 24.37
C ARG A 140 -16.54 -5.15 25.03
N ASN A 141 -17.84 -5.00 24.77
CA ASN A 141 -18.91 -5.76 25.41
C ASN A 141 -19.84 -6.49 24.44
N ALA A 142 -19.51 -6.56 23.14
CA ALA A 142 -20.43 -7.10 22.14
C ALA A 142 -19.70 -7.72 20.94
N ALA A 143 -20.21 -8.87 20.50
CA ALA A 143 -19.96 -9.38 19.16
C ALA A 143 -20.76 -8.55 18.15
N ASN A 144 -20.24 -8.40 16.93
CA ASN A 144 -20.87 -7.60 15.89
C ASN A 144 -20.27 -7.95 14.54
N GLY A 145 -21.05 -7.98 13.45
CA GLY A 145 -20.52 -8.13 12.08
C GLY A 145 -19.57 -9.32 11.94
N PHE A 146 -20.03 -10.51 12.31
CA PHE A 146 -19.24 -11.75 12.32
C PHE A 146 -18.02 -11.79 13.28
N CYS A 147 -17.72 -10.70 13.99
CA CYS A 147 -16.55 -10.55 14.85
C CYS A 147 -16.88 -10.88 16.31
N LEU A 148 -16.23 -11.89 16.88
CA LEU A 148 -16.38 -12.23 18.31
C LEU A 148 -15.41 -11.46 19.21
N PHE A 149 -14.11 -11.46 18.86
CA PHE A 149 -13.06 -10.72 19.55
C PHE A 149 -12.27 -9.90 18.54
N ASN A 150 -11.94 -8.67 18.92
CA ASN A 150 -11.16 -7.77 18.07
C ASN A 150 -9.67 -8.17 18.01
N ASN A 151 -9.33 -9.01 17.02
CA ASN A 151 -7.99 -9.57 16.81
C ASN A 151 -6.91 -8.48 16.73
N VAL A 152 -7.16 -7.44 15.93
CA VAL A 152 -6.19 -6.37 15.65
C VAL A 152 -6.02 -5.43 16.84
N ALA A 153 -7.11 -5.07 17.52
CA ALA A 153 -7.03 -4.25 18.72
C ALA A 153 -6.32 -4.95 19.88
N ILE A 154 -6.59 -6.25 20.09
CA ILE A 154 -5.85 -7.06 21.08
C ILE A 154 -4.37 -7.11 20.70
N ALA A 155 -4.03 -7.27 19.43
CA ALA A 155 -2.65 -7.26 18.96
C ALA A 155 -1.93 -5.93 19.21
N ALA A 156 -2.62 -4.79 19.05
CA ALA A 156 -2.07 -3.47 19.34
C ALA A 156 -1.80 -3.28 20.84
N GLU A 157 -2.78 -3.58 21.70
CA GLU A 157 -2.61 -3.49 23.17
C GLU A 157 -1.53 -4.45 23.68
N TYR A 158 -1.49 -5.66 23.14
CA TYR A 158 -0.45 -6.63 23.43
C TYR A 158 0.94 -6.10 23.07
N ALA A 159 1.09 -5.49 21.89
CA ALA A 159 2.35 -4.91 21.45
C ALA A 159 2.80 -3.74 22.34
N LYS A 160 1.87 -2.87 22.74
CA LYS A 160 2.13 -1.80 23.72
C LYS A 160 2.61 -2.35 25.04
N LEU A 161 1.89 -3.33 25.61
CA LEU A 161 2.20 -3.89 26.92
C LEU A 161 3.52 -4.67 26.94
N LYS A 162 3.73 -5.55 25.96
CA LYS A 162 4.87 -6.48 25.94
C LYS A 162 6.15 -5.84 25.39
N TYR A 163 6.04 -5.00 24.37
CA TYR A 163 7.17 -4.42 23.65
C TYR A 163 7.37 -2.92 23.94
N GLY A 164 6.49 -2.29 24.72
CA GLY A 164 6.62 -0.90 25.13
C GLY A 164 6.40 0.10 23.99
N LEU A 165 5.70 -0.30 22.93
CA LEU A 165 5.45 0.56 21.77
C LEU A 165 4.62 1.80 22.16
N GLN A 166 4.97 2.93 21.56
CA GLN A 166 4.37 4.24 21.77
C GLN A 166 3.56 4.72 20.56
N ARG A 167 3.82 4.17 19.37
CA ARG A 167 3.13 4.55 18.13
C ARG A 167 2.82 3.32 17.29
N ILE A 168 1.55 2.94 17.21
CA ILE A 168 1.06 1.85 16.37
C ILE A 168 0.09 2.43 15.35
N LEU A 169 0.30 2.10 14.08
CA LEU A 169 -0.65 2.43 13.02
C LEU A 169 -1.50 1.19 12.73
N ILE A 170 -2.82 1.34 12.78
CA ILE A 170 -3.77 0.35 12.28
C ILE A 170 -4.36 0.90 10.98
N VAL A 171 -4.20 0.14 9.89
CA VAL A 171 -4.80 0.44 8.59
C VAL A 171 -5.90 -0.57 8.32
N ASP A 172 -7.13 -0.10 8.25
CA ASP A 172 -8.30 -0.89 7.92
C ASP A 172 -8.72 -0.61 6.49
N TRP A 173 -8.50 -1.59 5.62
CA TRP A 173 -8.88 -1.50 4.22
C TRP A 173 -10.06 -2.42 3.88
N ASP A 174 -10.67 -3.04 4.88
CA ASP A 174 -11.97 -3.71 4.75
C ASP A 174 -12.99 -2.70 4.22
N VAL A 175 -14.01 -3.18 3.50
CA VAL A 175 -15.03 -2.28 2.95
C VAL A 175 -16.00 -1.79 4.03
N HIS A 176 -16.04 -2.43 5.19
CA HIS A 176 -16.84 -2.01 6.33
C HIS A 176 -16.02 -1.19 7.33
N HIS A 177 -16.69 -0.28 8.02
CA HIS A 177 -16.06 0.48 9.10
C HIS A 177 -15.81 -0.43 10.30
N GLY A 178 -14.54 -0.58 10.72
CA GLY A 178 -14.17 -1.29 11.95
C GLY A 178 -14.46 -0.48 13.21
N GLN A 179 -15.73 -0.14 13.45
CA GLN A 179 -16.22 0.66 14.58
C GLN A 179 -15.75 0.13 15.94
N GLY A 180 -15.62 -1.19 16.09
CA GLY A 180 -15.07 -1.80 17.30
C GLY A 180 -13.66 -1.30 17.59
N THR A 181 -12.79 -1.30 16.57
CA THR A 181 -11.43 -0.78 16.64
C THR A 181 -11.40 0.71 16.94
N GLN A 182 -12.23 1.51 16.26
CA GLN A 182 -12.37 2.95 16.53
C GLN A 182 -12.70 3.21 18.01
N TYR A 183 -13.74 2.56 18.55
CA TYR A 183 -14.17 2.78 19.94
C TYR A 183 -13.09 2.42 20.96
N ILE A 184 -12.28 1.39 20.70
CA ILE A 184 -11.22 0.95 21.62
C ILE A 184 -10.12 2.01 21.75
N PHE A 185 -9.77 2.68 20.65
CA PHE A 185 -8.64 3.63 20.60
C PHE A 185 -9.06 5.10 20.52
N GLU A 186 -10.35 5.41 20.64
CA GLU A 186 -10.90 6.74 20.35
C GLU A 186 -10.24 7.86 21.17
N GLU A 187 -9.80 7.57 22.40
CA GLU A 187 -9.10 8.50 23.29
C GLU A 187 -7.56 8.31 23.36
N ASP A 188 -7.00 7.35 22.61
CA ASP A 188 -5.61 6.92 22.73
C ASP A 188 -4.72 7.45 21.57
N PRO A 189 -3.87 8.47 21.81
CA PRO A 189 -2.97 9.00 20.78
C PRO A 189 -1.78 8.08 20.45
N SER A 190 -1.58 6.98 21.19
CA SER A 190 -0.52 6.00 20.88
C SER A 190 -0.90 5.06 19.74
N VAL A 191 -2.18 5.02 19.36
CA VAL A 191 -2.70 4.24 18.24
C VAL A 191 -3.37 5.17 17.25
N LEU A 192 -2.85 5.20 16.03
CA LEU A 192 -3.49 5.88 14.89
C LEU A 192 -4.33 4.83 14.14
N TYR A 193 -5.64 5.02 14.10
CA TYR A 193 -6.56 4.20 13.31
C TYR A 193 -6.95 4.94 12.03
N PHE A 194 -6.74 4.30 10.89
CA PHE A 194 -7.26 4.72 9.60
C PHE A 194 -8.21 3.65 9.07
N SER A 195 -9.39 4.06 8.61
CA SER A 195 -10.33 3.20 7.90
C SER A 195 -10.89 3.94 6.71
N TRP A 196 -10.84 3.32 5.53
CA TRP A 196 -11.85 3.61 4.52
C TRP A 196 -13.00 2.63 4.68
N HIS A 197 -14.15 2.93 4.09
CA HIS A 197 -15.29 2.01 4.09
C HIS A 197 -16.39 2.53 3.19
N ARG A 198 -17.23 1.64 2.64
CA ARG A 198 -18.52 2.00 2.05
C ARG A 198 -19.38 2.64 3.14
N TYR A 199 -19.97 3.80 2.82
CA TYR A 199 -20.77 4.57 3.77
C TYR A 199 -22.09 5.03 3.17
N GLU A 200 -22.07 5.51 1.92
CA GLU A 200 -23.25 5.98 1.19
C GLU A 200 -24.13 6.91 2.03
N HIS A 201 -23.51 7.90 2.66
CA HIS A 201 -24.18 8.86 3.56
C HIS A 201 -24.94 8.18 4.71
N GLN A 202 -24.31 7.20 5.36
CA GLN A 202 -24.86 6.41 6.46
C GLN A 202 -25.89 5.35 6.07
N GLU A 203 -26.14 5.12 4.77
CA GLU A 203 -27.09 4.10 4.30
C GLU A 203 -26.51 2.68 4.32
N PHE A 204 -25.18 2.53 4.28
CA PHE A 204 -24.52 1.22 4.32
C PHE A 204 -24.22 0.77 5.76
N TRP A 205 -24.30 -0.55 6.02
CA TRP A 205 -24.02 -1.13 7.33
C TRP A 205 -22.57 -0.82 7.77
N PRO A 206 -22.30 -0.46 9.05
CA PRO A 206 -23.19 -0.51 10.21
C PRO A 206 -24.10 0.72 10.40
N SER A 207 -24.18 1.62 9.43
CA SER A 207 -25.09 2.79 9.43
C SER A 207 -24.87 3.74 10.63
N LEU A 208 -23.61 3.96 11.00
CA LEU A 208 -23.20 4.76 12.15
C LEU A 208 -22.77 6.15 11.74
N LYS A 209 -23.22 7.18 12.46
CA LYS A 209 -22.81 8.57 12.18
C LYS A 209 -21.32 8.76 12.44
N GLU A 210 -20.79 8.09 13.46
CA GLU A 210 -19.39 8.11 13.85
C GLU A 210 -18.45 7.41 12.86
N SER A 211 -18.98 6.78 11.80
CA SER A 211 -18.18 6.33 10.65
C SER A 211 -17.87 7.47 9.68
N ASP A 212 -18.48 8.65 9.81
CA ASP A 212 -18.20 9.77 8.91
C ASP A 212 -16.82 10.42 9.19
N TYR A 213 -16.37 11.27 8.26
CA TYR A 213 -15.05 11.90 8.27
C TYR A 213 -14.82 12.88 9.44
N ASP A 214 -15.89 13.32 10.12
CA ASP A 214 -15.82 14.30 11.22
C ASP A 214 -15.62 13.65 12.60
N ALA A 215 -15.72 12.32 12.68
CA ALA A 215 -15.36 11.53 13.87
C ALA A 215 -13.84 11.35 13.97
N VAL A 216 -13.15 12.41 14.41
CA VAL A 216 -11.68 12.48 14.45
C VAL A 216 -11.04 11.93 15.74
N GLY A 217 -11.81 11.24 16.58
CA GLY A 217 -11.39 10.79 17.91
C GLY A 217 -11.80 11.75 19.04
N LEU A 218 -11.56 11.34 20.28
CA LEU A 218 -11.99 12.00 21.50
C LEU A 218 -10.80 12.33 22.41
N GLY A 219 -11.00 13.24 23.36
CA GLY A 219 -9.99 13.55 24.39
C GLY A 219 -8.59 13.82 23.82
N LYS A 220 -7.61 13.00 24.22
CA LYS A 220 -6.22 13.07 23.74
C LYS A 220 -6.01 12.38 22.38
N GLY A 221 -6.91 11.48 21.98
CA GLY A 221 -6.91 10.77 20.70
C GLY A 221 -7.46 11.60 19.53
N LYS A 222 -7.90 12.85 19.75
CA LYS A 222 -8.30 13.76 18.66
C LYS A 222 -7.19 13.91 17.61
N GLY A 223 -7.54 13.62 16.37
CA GLY A 223 -6.64 13.56 15.22
C GLY A 223 -6.12 12.17 14.88
N PHE A 224 -6.25 11.19 15.78
CA PHE A 224 -5.71 9.82 15.66
C PHE A 224 -6.75 8.77 15.22
N ASN A 225 -7.97 9.20 14.92
CA ASN A 225 -8.98 8.39 14.24
C ASN A 225 -9.31 9.03 12.89
N ILE A 226 -9.09 8.34 11.79
CA ILE A 226 -9.28 8.85 10.42
C ILE A 226 -10.23 7.94 9.67
N ASN A 227 -11.45 8.43 9.43
CA ASN A 227 -12.44 7.76 8.62
C ASN A 227 -12.48 8.38 7.21
N LEU A 228 -12.41 7.55 6.18
CA LEU A 228 -12.58 7.92 4.78
C LEU A 228 -13.83 7.23 4.19
N PRO A 229 -15.02 7.84 4.34
CA PRO A 229 -16.26 7.24 3.91
C PRO A 229 -16.43 7.31 2.39
N TRP A 230 -16.65 6.18 1.74
CA TRP A 230 -17.04 6.08 0.34
C TRP A 230 -18.54 6.27 0.19
N ASN A 231 -18.92 7.42 -0.39
CA ASN A 231 -20.32 7.79 -0.59
C ASN A 231 -20.93 7.30 -1.92
N LYS A 232 -20.20 6.42 -2.61
CA LYS A 232 -20.65 5.66 -3.78
C LYS A 232 -19.95 4.30 -3.81
N VAL A 233 -20.65 3.30 -4.34
CA VAL A 233 -20.04 2.01 -4.76
C VAL A 233 -19.19 2.17 -6.01
N GLY A 234 -18.46 1.11 -6.37
CA GLY A 234 -17.68 1.03 -7.59
C GLY A 234 -16.35 1.78 -7.56
N MET A 235 -15.88 2.17 -6.37
CA MET A 235 -14.52 2.72 -6.18
C MET A 235 -13.48 1.72 -6.69
N GLY A 236 -12.51 2.20 -7.45
CA GLY A 236 -11.49 1.37 -8.09
C GLY A 236 -10.08 1.69 -7.62
N ASN A 237 -9.10 1.14 -8.36
CA ASN A 237 -7.68 1.26 -8.03
C ASN A 237 -7.23 2.71 -7.83
N SER A 238 -7.69 3.63 -8.69
CA SER A 238 -7.30 5.04 -8.64
C SER A 238 -7.84 5.74 -7.38
N ASP A 239 -9.05 5.42 -6.93
CA ASP A 239 -9.64 5.97 -5.71
C ASP A 239 -8.84 5.54 -4.47
N TYR A 240 -8.47 4.26 -4.43
CA TYR A 240 -7.72 3.66 -3.34
C TYR A 240 -6.29 4.22 -3.26
N LEU A 241 -5.61 4.32 -4.40
CA LEU A 241 -4.30 4.95 -4.47
C LEU A 241 -4.37 6.44 -4.09
N ALA A 242 -5.42 7.16 -4.48
CA ALA A 242 -5.62 8.56 -4.13
C ALA A 242 -5.82 8.74 -2.62
N ALA A 243 -6.59 7.86 -1.96
CA ALA A 243 -6.71 7.83 -0.50
C ALA A 243 -5.34 7.67 0.19
N PHE A 244 -4.51 6.76 -0.32
CA PHE A 244 -3.17 6.55 0.21
C PHE A 244 -2.27 7.77 0.02
N PHE A 245 -2.24 8.35 -1.19
CA PHE A 245 -1.35 9.47 -1.49
C PHE A 245 -1.74 10.77 -0.80
N HIS A 246 -3.05 11.03 -0.68
CA HIS A 246 -3.56 12.33 -0.24
C HIS A 246 -4.10 12.37 1.18
N VAL A 247 -4.16 11.22 1.86
CA VAL A 247 -4.60 11.10 3.27
C VAL A 247 -3.63 10.23 4.07
N LEU A 248 -3.61 8.92 3.83
CA LEU A 248 -2.98 7.95 4.74
C LEU A 248 -1.45 8.10 4.80
N LEU A 249 -0.75 8.08 3.66
CA LEU A 249 0.71 8.08 3.67
C LEU A 249 1.28 9.39 4.27
N PRO A 250 0.82 10.60 3.90
CA PRO A 250 1.31 11.82 4.54
C PRO A 250 1.17 11.80 6.07
N VAL A 251 0.01 11.34 6.57
CA VAL A 251 -0.23 11.17 8.01
C VAL A 251 0.70 10.13 8.60
N ALA A 252 0.82 8.96 7.98
CA ALA A 252 1.61 7.84 8.51
C ALA A 252 3.11 8.15 8.58
N PHE A 253 3.64 8.90 7.61
CA PHE A 253 5.03 9.38 7.65
C PHE A 253 5.24 10.47 8.71
N GLU A 254 4.25 11.32 8.98
CA GLU A 254 4.31 12.28 10.09
C GLU A 254 4.18 11.59 11.46
N PHE A 255 3.31 10.57 11.57
CA PHE A 255 3.11 9.78 12.78
C PHE A 255 4.31 8.90 13.12
N ASP A 256 5.02 8.40 12.10
CA ASP A 256 6.21 7.55 12.25
C ASP A 256 5.95 6.34 13.18
N PRO A 257 5.09 5.38 12.75
CA PRO A 257 4.73 4.25 13.58
C PRO A 257 5.91 3.30 13.81
N GLU A 258 5.92 2.67 14.98
CA GLU A 258 6.88 1.63 15.35
C GLU A 258 6.44 0.24 14.89
N LEU A 259 5.14 0.04 14.68
CA LEU A 259 4.51 -1.17 14.13
C LEU A 259 3.30 -0.77 13.28
N VAL A 260 3.10 -1.44 12.16
CA VAL A 260 1.88 -1.33 11.35
C VAL A 260 1.09 -2.63 11.44
N LEU A 261 -0.18 -2.54 11.80
CA LEU A 261 -1.16 -3.61 11.75
C LEU A 261 -2.14 -3.32 10.62
N VAL A 262 -2.55 -4.33 9.87
CA VAL A 262 -3.56 -4.19 8.81
C VAL A 262 -4.75 -5.07 9.13
N SER A 263 -5.91 -4.44 9.32
CA SER A 263 -7.23 -5.09 9.26
C SER A 263 -7.54 -5.32 7.78
N SER A 264 -7.27 -6.54 7.32
CA SER A 264 -7.14 -6.86 5.91
C SER A 264 -8.38 -7.56 5.35
N GLY A 265 -9.47 -6.81 5.19
CA GLY A 265 -10.65 -7.26 4.47
C GLY A 265 -10.51 -7.12 2.96
N TYR A 266 -10.89 -8.14 2.21
CA TYR A 266 -10.83 -8.11 0.74
C TYR A 266 -12.20 -8.00 0.07
N ASP A 267 -13.22 -7.65 0.85
CA ASP A 267 -14.54 -7.24 0.36
C ASP A 267 -14.54 -5.86 -0.30
N SER A 268 -13.45 -5.11 -0.13
CA SER A 268 -13.14 -3.93 -0.94
C SER A 268 -12.70 -4.27 -2.38
N GLY A 269 -12.59 -5.56 -2.73
CA GLY A 269 -12.22 -6.04 -4.05
C GLY A 269 -13.39 -6.20 -5.04
N ILE A 270 -13.05 -6.29 -6.33
CA ILE A 270 -14.00 -6.53 -7.40
C ILE A 270 -14.78 -7.85 -7.20
N GLY A 271 -16.08 -7.80 -7.44
CA GLY A 271 -16.97 -8.97 -7.36
C GLY A 271 -17.52 -9.25 -5.98
N ASP A 272 -17.02 -8.58 -4.93
CA ASP A 272 -17.55 -8.80 -3.60
C ASP A 272 -19.02 -8.38 -3.48
N PRO A 273 -19.91 -9.25 -2.94
CA PRO A 273 -21.34 -8.97 -2.85
C PRO A 273 -21.68 -7.83 -1.88
N GLU A 274 -20.88 -7.64 -0.81
CA GLU A 274 -21.12 -6.60 0.18
C GLU A 274 -20.49 -5.28 -0.25
N GLY A 275 -19.21 -5.32 -0.66
CA GLY A 275 -18.48 -4.09 -0.97
C GLY A 275 -18.92 -3.41 -2.27
N GLN A 276 -19.22 -4.19 -3.31
CA GLN A 276 -19.59 -3.67 -4.64
C GLN A 276 -18.57 -2.65 -5.20
N MET A 277 -17.30 -2.85 -4.86
CA MET A 277 -16.18 -2.04 -5.32
C MET A 277 -15.59 -2.66 -6.59
N ASN A 278 -14.71 -1.92 -7.26
CA ASN A 278 -14.10 -2.30 -8.55
C ASN A 278 -12.56 -2.39 -8.46
N ALA A 279 -11.99 -2.38 -7.26
CA ALA A 279 -10.56 -2.54 -7.07
C ALA A 279 -10.11 -3.96 -7.49
N THR A 280 -9.10 -4.04 -8.34
CA THR A 280 -8.57 -5.32 -8.80
C THR A 280 -7.53 -5.86 -7.82
N PRO A 281 -7.30 -7.19 -7.75
CA PRO A 281 -6.41 -7.80 -6.76
C PRO A 281 -5.01 -7.19 -6.69
N GLU A 282 -4.45 -6.74 -7.82
CA GLU A 282 -3.12 -6.13 -7.84
C GLU A 282 -3.02 -4.87 -6.99
N VAL A 283 -4.08 -4.10 -6.77
CA VAL A 283 -3.97 -2.86 -5.99
C VAL A 283 -3.50 -3.13 -4.56
N PHE A 284 -3.95 -4.24 -3.95
CA PHE A 284 -3.53 -4.64 -2.61
C PHE A 284 -2.02 -4.93 -2.52
N ALA A 285 -1.39 -5.32 -3.63
CA ALA A 285 0.07 -5.39 -3.71
C ALA A 285 0.70 -4.01 -3.49
N HIS A 286 0.18 -2.97 -4.14
CA HIS A 286 0.66 -1.59 -4.01
C HIS A 286 0.39 -1.00 -2.62
N LEU A 287 -0.81 -1.21 -2.07
CA LEU A 287 -1.16 -0.76 -0.72
C LEU A 287 -0.18 -1.34 0.31
N THR A 288 0.05 -2.67 0.25
CA THR A 288 1.01 -3.38 1.09
C THR A 288 2.42 -2.80 0.94
N HIS A 289 2.87 -2.55 -0.30
CA HIS A 289 4.20 -2.03 -0.60
C HIS A 289 4.44 -0.65 0.02
N PHE A 290 3.44 0.22 0.02
CA PHE A 290 3.55 1.53 0.66
C PHE A 290 3.68 1.40 2.18
N LEU A 291 2.89 0.53 2.81
CA LEU A 291 2.95 0.30 4.25
C LEU A 291 4.28 -0.33 4.69
N MET A 292 4.92 -1.14 3.83
CA MET A 292 6.25 -1.71 4.07
C MET A 292 7.37 -0.66 4.15
N GLN A 293 7.13 0.58 3.73
CA GLN A 293 8.10 1.68 3.88
C GLN A 293 8.08 2.29 5.30
N LEU A 294 7.03 2.01 6.08
CA LEU A 294 6.85 2.47 7.46
C LEU A 294 7.41 1.46 8.46
N ALA A 295 7.63 1.88 9.71
CA ALA A 295 8.00 0.99 10.82
C ALA A 295 9.19 0.05 10.54
N HIS A 296 10.09 0.41 9.62
CA HIS A 296 11.18 -0.43 9.11
C HIS A 296 10.71 -1.76 8.48
N GLY A 297 9.52 -1.76 7.90
CA GLY A 297 8.88 -2.93 7.30
C GLY A 297 8.19 -3.85 8.30
N LYS A 298 8.11 -3.48 9.59
CA LYS A 298 7.38 -4.25 10.61
C LYS A 298 5.88 -4.12 10.38
N LEU A 299 5.36 -5.05 9.59
CA LEU A 299 3.99 -5.08 9.09
C LEU A 299 3.34 -6.43 9.43
N CYS A 300 2.19 -6.39 10.10
CA CYS A 300 1.38 -7.57 10.41
C CYS A 300 0.02 -7.44 9.72
N VAL A 301 -0.25 -8.31 8.75
CA VAL A 301 -1.53 -8.34 8.01
C VAL A 301 -2.43 -9.40 8.62
N ILE A 302 -3.65 -9.05 9.01
CA ILE A 302 -4.58 -9.95 9.70
C ILE A 302 -5.89 -9.96 8.89
N LEU A 303 -6.29 -11.14 8.40
CA LEU A 303 -7.48 -11.29 7.54
C LEU A 303 -8.76 -10.87 8.29
N GLU A 304 -9.59 -10.04 7.64
CA GLU A 304 -10.92 -9.63 8.11
C GLU A 304 -12.02 -10.17 7.17
N GLY A 305 -12.74 -9.30 6.43
CA GLY A 305 -13.79 -9.62 5.46
C GLY A 305 -13.30 -10.07 4.07
N GLY A 306 -14.24 -10.12 3.11
CA GLY A 306 -14.04 -10.66 1.75
C GLY A 306 -14.79 -11.95 1.52
N TYR A 307 -15.81 -11.90 0.67
CA TYR A 307 -16.85 -12.92 0.54
C TYR A 307 -16.96 -13.47 -0.89
N HIS A 308 -16.42 -12.77 -1.90
CA HIS A 308 -16.18 -13.37 -3.20
C HIS A 308 -14.88 -14.17 -3.24
N LEU A 309 -14.95 -15.50 -3.06
CA LEU A 309 -13.81 -16.40 -2.82
C LEU A 309 -12.64 -16.23 -3.81
N LYS A 310 -12.93 -16.06 -5.11
CA LYS A 310 -11.87 -15.88 -6.11
C LYS A 310 -11.15 -14.53 -5.95
N SER A 311 -11.89 -13.46 -5.68
CA SER A 311 -11.33 -12.12 -5.51
C SER A 311 -10.52 -12.02 -4.22
N LEU A 312 -11.07 -12.59 -3.14
CA LEU A 312 -10.40 -12.78 -1.85
C LEU A 312 -9.06 -13.50 -2.02
N SER A 313 -9.07 -14.70 -2.58
CA SER A 313 -7.88 -15.56 -2.66
C SER A 313 -6.77 -14.98 -3.56
N GLU A 314 -7.14 -14.32 -4.66
CA GLU A 314 -6.20 -13.59 -5.52
C GLU A 314 -5.60 -12.37 -4.80
N SER A 315 -6.41 -11.62 -4.04
CA SER A 315 -5.94 -10.43 -3.30
C SER A 315 -5.04 -10.78 -2.12
N VAL A 316 -5.35 -11.88 -1.41
CA VAL A 316 -4.46 -12.51 -0.42
C VAL A 316 -3.10 -12.85 -1.07
N CYS A 317 -3.12 -13.48 -2.26
CA CYS A 317 -1.90 -13.83 -2.97
C CYS A 317 -1.07 -12.60 -3.37
N MET A 318 -1.71 -11.53 -3.85
CA MET A 318 -1.03 -10.28 -4.19
C MET A 318 -0.38 -9.63 -2.96
N THR A 319 -1.07 -9.67 -1.82
CA THR A 319 -0.55 -9.19 -0.54
C THR A 319 0.68 -10.00 -0.10
N VAL A 320 0.59 -11.33 -0.08
CA VAL A 320 1.71 -12.21 0.32
C VAL A 320 2.90 -12.11 -0.64
N LYS A 321 2.66 -12.02 -1.95
CA LYS A 321 3.72 -11.74 -2.95
C LYS A 321 4.50 -10.48 -2.59
N THR A 322 3.81 -9.39 -2.26
CA THR A 322 4.47 -8.14 -1.85
C THR A 322 5.23 -8.29 -0.53
N LEU A 323 4.67 -8.98 0.47
CA LEU A 323 5.36 -9.24 1.74
C LEU A 323 6.67 -10.01 1.53
N LEU A 324 6.66 -10.99 0.61
CA LEU A 324 7.82 -11.75 0.14
C LEU A 324 8.77 -10.92 -0.76
N ARG A 325 8.40 -9.66 -1.03
CA ARG A 325 9.11 -8.69 -1.85
C ARG A 325 9.15 -9.07 -3.34
N ASP A 326 8.19 -9.80 -3.88
CA ASP A 326 8.11 -9.96 -5.33
C ASP A 326 7.93 -8.60 -6.02
N PRO A 327 8.44 -8.41 -7.25
CA PRO A 327 8.15 -7.21 -8.03
C PRO A 327 6.64 -7.05 -8.21
N LEU A 328 6.17 -5.80 -8.10
CA LEU A 328 4.74 -5.52 -8.14
C LEU A 328 4.22 -5.53 -9.58
N PRO A 329 3.08 -6.17 -9.86
CA PRO A 329 2.40 -5.99 -11.14
C PRO A 329 2.04 -4.52 -11.37
N GLN A 330 1.83 -4.15 -12.63
CA GLN A 330 1.38 -2.80 -12.95
C GLN A 330 -0.13 -2.70 -12.75
N VAL A 331 -0.59 -1.69 -12.01
CA VAL A 331 -2.03 -1.35 -11.96
C VAL A 331 -2.48 -0.93 -13.35
N THR A 332 -3.53 -1.58 -13.85
CA THR A 332 -4.12 -1.28 -15.16
C THR A 332 -5.34 -0.35 -15.02
N GLY A 333 -5.77 0.25 -16.12
CA GLY A 333 -6.91 1.17 -16.16
C GLY A 333 -6.51 2.65 -16.04
N GLU A 334 -7.52 3.52 -16.12
CA GLU A 334 -7.35 4.97 -16.02
C GLU A 334 -7.04 5.37 -14.58
N MET A 335 -5.92 6.07 -14.39
CA MET A 335 -5.47 6.54 -13.07
C MET A 335 -6.09 7.91 -12.76
N ALA A 336 -7.40 7.88 -12.52
CA ALA A 336 -8.21 9.05 -12.20
C ALA A 336 -9.17 8.70 -11.06
N PRO A 337 -9.04 9.30 -9.87
CA PRO A 337 -10.05 9.11 -8.83
C PRO A 337 -11.38 9.74 -9.28
N CYS A 338 -12.49 9.11 -8.93
CA CYS A 338 -13.81 9.62 -9.22
C CYS A 338 -14.13 10.84 -8.35
N LEU A 339 -15.11 11.66 -8.78
CA LEU A 339 -15.47 12.87 -8.04
C LEU A 339 -15.90 12.57 -6.60
N SER A 340 -16.66 11.49 -6.36
CA SER A 340 -17.10 11.13 -5.01
C SER A 340 -15.92 10.79 -4.09
N ALA A 341 -14.89 10.12 -4.61
CA ALA A 341 -13.68 9.85 -3.83
C ALA A 341 -12.91 11.13 -3.53
N ILE A 342 -12.79 12.05 -4.51
CA ILE A 342 -12.17 13.36 -4.32
C ILE A 342 -12.90 14.18 -3.24
N GLU A 343 -14.23 14.17 -3.23
CA GLU A 343 -15.04 14.85 -2.21
C GLU A 343 -14.77 14.28 -0.81
N SER A 344 -14.77 12.95 -0.66
CA SER A 344 -14.43 12.29 0.61
C SER A 344 -13.01 12.63 1.07
N ILE A 345 -12.02 12.52 0.18
CA ILE A 345 -10.62 12.88 0.45
C ILE A 345 -10.51 14.34 0.91
N GLN A 346 -11.18 15.26 0.24
CA GLN A 346 -11.16 16.68 0.60
C GLN A 346 -11.74 16.93 2.00
N ASN A 347 -12.88 16.32 2.32
CA ASN A 347 -13.54 16.51 3.61
C ASN A 347 -12.73 15.92 4.77
N VAL A 348 -12.13 14.75 4.58
CA VAL A 348 -11.19 14.16 5.55
C VAL A 348 -10.01 15.10 5.79
N ARG A 349 -9.38 15.59 4.72
CA ARG A 349 -8.27 16.55 4.82
C ARG A 349 -8.69 17.86 5.53
N ALA A 350 -9.93 18.30 5.35
CA ALA A 350 -10.46 19.47 6.04
C ALA A 350 -10.67 19.20 7.54
N ALA A 351 -11.27 18.06 7.90
CA ALA A 351 -11.48 17.64 9.29
C ALA A 351 -10.16 17.46 10.06
N HIS A 352 -9.12 16.98 9.37
CA HIS A 352 -7.82 16.65 9.97
C HIS A 352 -6.80 17.80 9.97
N LYS A 353 -7.08 18.91 9.28
CA LYS A 353 -6.19 20.07 9.21
C LYS A 353 -5.68 20.58 10.57
N PRO A 354 -6.49 20.64 11.64
CA PRO A 354 -6.02 21.15 12.94
C PRO A 354 -5.00 20.25 13.65
N TYR A 355 -4.87 18.99 13.24
CA TYR A 355 -4.13 17.97 13.98
C TYR A 355 -2.81 17.55 13.32
N TRP A 356 -2.70 17.69 11.99
CA TRP A 356 -1.56 17.18 11.22
C TRP A 356 -0.81 18.31 10.53
N LYS A 357 0.50 18.41 10.79
CA LYS A 357 1.33 19.53 10.36
C LYS A 357 1.51 19.58 8.86
N TRP A 358 1.50 18.43 8.17
CA TRP A 358 1.58 18.41 6.70
C TRP A 358 0.41 19.15 6.01
N LEU A 359 -0.71 19.36 6.72
CA LEU A 359 -1.87 20.12 6.24
C LEU A 359 -1.84 21.62 6.57
N THR A 360 -0.88 22.10 7.37
CA THR A 360 -0.85 23.48 7.91
C THR A 360 -1.04 24.54 6.84
N TYR A 361 -0.40 24.35 5.68
CA TYR A 361 -0.34 25.31 4.58
C TYR A 361 -1.18 24.91 3.36
N GLU A 362 -1.95 23.83 3.49
CA GLU A 362 -2.87 23.35 2.46
C GLU A 362 -4.18 24.14 2.50
N ASP A 363 -4.76 24.42 1.32
CA ASP A 363 -6.06 25.10 1.20
C ASP A 363 -7.17 24.06 1.29
N THR A 364 -7.34 23.47 2.47
CA THR A 364 -8.41 22.52 2.74
C THR A 364 -9.62 23.22 3.34
N SER A 365 -10.76 23.08 2.67
CA SER A 365 -12.07 23.53 3.12
C SER A 365 -13.10 22.43 2.91
N PHE A 366 -14.07 22.33 3.82
CA PHE A 366 -15.20 21.42 3.66
C PHE A 366 -16.01 21.76 2.41
N LEU A 367 -16.53 20.74 1.74
CA LEU A 367 -17.53 20.92 0.69
C LEU A 367 -18.91 21.00 1.33
N HIS A 368 -19.50 22.20 1.35
CA HIS A 368 -20.80 22.44 1.98
C HIS A 368 -22.00 21.95 1.15
N ASN A 369 -21.82 21.83 -0.17
CA ASN A 369 -22.79 21.27 -1.13
C ASN A 369 -22.16 20.07 -1.82
N LEU A 370 -22.27 18.89 -1.22
CA LEU A 370 -21.81 17.64 -1.85
C LEU A 370 -22.62 17.43 -3.14
N SER A 371 -21.93 17.20 -4.27
CA SER A 371 -22.57 16.93 -5.57
C SER A 371 -23.48 15.69 -5.54
N THR A 372 -23.30 14.86 -4.52
CA THR A 372 -23.98 13.60 -4.31
C THR A 372 -24.96 13.61 -3.14
N ARG A 373 -25.41 14.77 -2.61
CA ARG A 373 -26.55 14.78 -1.68
C ARG A 373 -27.71 14.04 -2.35
N SER A 374 -28.20 12.97 -1.74
CA SER A 374 -29.43 12.34 -2.17
C SER A 374 -30.58 13.32 -1.87
N ASP A 375 -30.84 14.25 -2.80
CA ASP A 375 -32.14 14.92 -2.88
C ASP A 375 -33.16 13.90 -3.42
N LEU A 376 -33.35 12.80 -2.69
CA LEU A 376 -34.49 11.92 -2.88
C LEU A 376 -35.63 12.48 -2.01
N PRO A 377 -36.78 12.84 -2.59
CA PRO A 377 -37.92 13.31 -1.81
C PRO A 377 -38.34 12.21 -0.82
N LYS A 378 -38.46 12.57 0.46
CA LYS A 378 -39.24 11.78 1.43
C LYS A 378 -40.71 11.82 0.99
N THR A 379 -41.15 10.87 0.18
CA THR A 379 -42.58 10.63 -0.01
C THR A 379 -43.08 9.79 1.15
N ALA A 380 -44.02 10.35 1.90
CA ALA A 380 -44.80 9.66 2.91
C ALA A 380 -45.72 8.61 2.27
N ASP A 381 -45.98 7.55 3.05
CA ASP A 381 -47.05 6.55 2.96
C ASP A 381 -47.03 5.55 1.80
N THR A 382 -46.61 4.31 2.09
CA THR A 382 -47.50 3.18 2.44
C THR A 382 -46.66 1.92 2.68
N ASN A 383 -47.06 1.09 3.67
CA ASN A 383 -46.45 -0.20 4.02
C ASN A 383 -46.04 -1.03 2.79
N PRO A 384 -44.84 -1.63 2.76
CA PRO A 384 -44.63 -2.88 2.05
C PRO A 384 -44.94 -4.02 3.01
N CYS A 385 -46.14 -4.56 2.86
CA CYS A 385 -46.41 -5.93 3.26
C CYS A 385 -45.49 -6.84 2.44
N ALA A 386 -45.06 -7.93 3.05
CA ALA A 386 -44.26 -8.98 2.46
C ALA A 386 -44.67 -9.30 1.01
N ASP A 387 -43.71 -9.22 0.09
CA ASP A 387 -43.67 -10.04 -1.11
C ASP A 387 -42.20 -10.23 -1.51
N ASP A 388 -41.87 -11.47 -1.85
CA ASP A 388 -40.55 -12.03 -2.08
C ASP A 388 -39.70 -11.24 -3.10
N GLU A 389 -38.67 -10.53 -2.64
CA GLU A 389 -37.47 -10.29 -3.44
C GLU A 389 -36.50 -11.45 -3.22
N ALA A 390 -36.71 -12.52 -3.98
CA ALA A 390 -35.65 -13.47 -4.25
C ALA A 390 -34.44 -12.71 -4.83
N LYS A 391 -33.30 -12.74 -4.14
CA LYS A 391 -31.98 -12.49 -4.72
C LYS A 391 -31.80 -13.47 -5.90
N ILE A 392 -32.29 -13.10 -7.09
CA ILE A 392 -31.75 -13.61 -8.33
C ILE A 392 -30.44 -12.87 -8.49
N THR A 393 -29.37 -13.39 -7.88
CA THR A 393 -28.03 -13.18 -8.41
C THR A 393 -28.12 -13.59 -9.87
N ASP A 394 -28.05 -12.62 -10.79
CA ASP A 394 -27.95 -12.92 -12.21
C ASP A 394 -26.68 -13.74 -12.37
N SER A 395 -26.82 -15.08 -12.45
CA SER A 395 -25.69 -16.02 -12.57
C SER A 395 -24.69 -15.58 -13.65
N ASN A 396 -25.19 -14.84 -14.64
CA ASN A 396 -24.43 -14.23 -15.71
C ASN A 396 -23.42 -13.16 -15.25
N GLU A 397 -23.70 -12.38 -14.18
CA GLU A 397 -22.77 -11.36 -13.67
C GLU A 397 -21.64 -11.97 -12.83
N THR A 398 -21.94 -12.90 -11.92
CA THR A 398 -20.89 -13.65 -11.19
C THR A 398 -19.97 -14.39 -12.15
N ASP A 399 -20.53 -15.09 -13.15
CA ASP A 399 -19.76 -15.79 -14.19
C ASP A 399 -18.88 -14.83 -15.02
N LYS A 400 -19.37 -13.61 -15.29
CA LYS A 400 -18.58 -12.57 -15.98
C LYS A 400 -17.40 -12.12 -15.13
N ILE A 401 -17.59 -11.91 -13.84
CA ILE A 401 -16.54 -11.44 -12.93
C ILE A 401 -15.49 -12.53 -12.72
N GLU A 402 -15.90 -13.79 -12.53
CA GLU A 402 -14.96 -14.91 -12.46
C GLU A 402 -14.13 -15.03 -13.73
N ARG A 403 -14.78 -15.00 -14.90
CA ARG A 403 -14.08 -15.04 -16.19
C ARG A 403 -13.16 -13.84 -16.38
N PHE A 404 -13.57 -12.65 -15.93
CA PHE A 404 -12.73 -11.46 -15.92
C PHE A 404 -11.49 -11.71 -15.05
N LEU A 405 -11.66 -12.13 -13.79
CA LEU A 405 -10.56 -12.39 -12.87
C LEU A 405 -9.59 -13.45 -13.43
N GLU A 406 -10.09 -14.53 -14.01
CA GLU A 406 -9.25 -15.56 -14.63
C GLU A 406 -8.37 -15.01 -15.76
N LEU A 407 -8.95 -14.20 -16.66
CA LEU A 407 -8.22 -13.60 -17.78
C LEU A 407 -7.28 -12.48 -17.31
N HIS A 408 -7.74 -11.67 -16.36
CA HIS A 408 -7.00 -10.57 -15.78
C HIS A 408 -5.76 -11.07 -15.04
N MET A 409 -5.91 -12.05 -14.15
CA MET A 409 -4.81 -12.60 -13.37
C MET A 409 -3.76 -13.31 -14.22
N LYS A 410 -4.14 -13.89 -15.38
CA LYS A 410 -3.17 -14.41 -16.37
C LYS A 410 -2.26 -13.33 -16.95
N ASN A 411 -2.73 -12.09 -17.02
CA ASN A 411 -1.95 -10.95 -17.52
C ASN A 411 -1.16 -10.24 -16.40
N VAL A 412 -1.72 -10.23 -15.19
CA VAL A 412 -1.12 -9.62 -13.99
C VAL A 412 0.05 -10.44 -13.46
N ILE A 413 -0.06 -11.77 -13.51
CA ILE A 413 0.97 -12.66 -12.97
C ILE A 413 2.06 -12.87 -14.01
N PHE A 414 3.29 -12.54 -13.64
CA PHE A 414 4.47 -12.72 -14.48
C PHE A 414 5.58 -13.49 -13.75
N PRO A 415 6.48 -14.17 -14.49
CA PRO A 415 7.66 -14.78 -13.90
C PRO A 415 8.57 -13.72 -13.28
N VAL A 416 8.88 -13.86 -11.99
CA VAL A 416 9.82 -12.98 -11.29
C VAL A 416 11.24 -13.24 -11.83
N PRO A 417 11.99 -12.20 -12.25
CA PRO A 417 13.38 -12.38 -12.64
C PRO A 417 14.20 -13.07 -11.54
N PRO A 418 15.13 -13.98 -11.89
CA PRO A 418 15.87 -14.78 -10.92
C PRO A 418 16.82 -13.93 -10.06
N ILE A 419 17.19 -12.75 -10.55
CA ILE A 419 18.05 -11.81 -9.85
C ILE A 419 17.22 -10.56 -9.54
N ARG A 420 17.19 -10.18 -8.26
CA ARG A 420 16.53 -8.94 -7.86
C ARG A 420 17.34 -7.71 -8.30
N THR A 421 18.55 -7.58 -7.79
CA THR A 421 19.38 -6.37 -7.96
C THR A 421 20.75 -6.72 -8.51
N ALA A 422 21.08 -6.13 -9.65
CA ALA A 422 22.40 -6.22 -10.26
C ALA A 422 23.28 -5.00 -9.94
N THR A 423 24.58 -5.25 -9.90
CA THR A 423 25.63 -4.23 -9.82
C THR A 423 26.86 -4.70 -10.60
N THR A 424 27.85 -3.83 -10.81
CA THR A 424 29.12 -4.18 -11.46
C THR A 424 30.23 -4.45 -10.43
N ALA A 425 31.29 -5.10 -10.89
CA ALA A 425 32.43 -5.44 -10.02
C ALA A 425 33.14 -4.19 -9.49
N GLU A 426 33.22 -3.14 -10.31
CA GLU A 426 33.83 -1.86 -9.95
C GLU A 426 33.08 -1.19 -8.79
N LEU A 427 31.75 -1.05 -8.91
CA LEU A 427 30.94 -0.45 -7.84
C LEU A 427 30.98 -1.29 -6.55
N LYS A 428 30.96 -2.62 -6.67
CA LYS A 428 31.06 -3.52 -5.51
C LYS A 428 32.37 -3.32 -4.74
N ALA A 429 33.47 -3.05 -5.45
CA ALA A 429 34.77 -2.76 -4.86
C ALA A 429 34.84 -1.35 -4.27
N SER A 430 34.35 -0.32 -4.99
CA SER A 430 34.42 1.09 -4.57
C SER A 430 33.53 1.41 -3.36
N ALA A 431 32.32 0.83 -3.30
CA ALA A 431 31.35 1.09 -2.24
C ALA A 431 31.44 0.11 -1.05
N HIS A 432 32.48 -0.74 -0.98
CA HIS A 432 32.67 -1.76 0.06
C HIS A 432 31.45 -2.66 0.29
N LEU A 433 30.71 -3.01 -0.77
CA LEU A 433 29.45 -3.75 -0.65
C LEU A 433 29.63 -5.22 -0.18
N ASN A 434 30.88 -5.71 -0.09
CA ASN A 434 31.24 -7.05 0.39
C ASN A 434 30.92 -7.29 1.87
N THR A 435 30.77 -6.24 2.69
CA THR A 435 30.55 -6.36 4.14
C THR A 435 29.07 -6.40 4.52
N PHE A 436 28.15 -6.37 3.55
CA PHE A 436 26.72 -6.22 3.82
C PHE A 436 25.94 -7.52 3.55
N PRO A 437 24.93 -7.83 4.38
CA PRO A 437 24.11 -9.05 4.26
C PRO A 437 23.07 -8.98 3.14
N VAL A 438 23.30 -8.16 2.10
CA VAL A 438 22.35 -7.89 1.02
C VAL A 438 22.80 -8.62 -0.24
N HIS A 439 21.92 -9.45 -0.82
CA HIS A 439 22.23 -10.21 -2.04
C HIS A 439 22.23 -9.32 -3.28
N LEU A 440 23.38 -8.70 -3.57
CA LEU A 440 23.66 -8.02 -4.83
C LEU A 440 24.39 -8.95 -5.80
N HIS A 441 23.85 -9.10 -7.00
CA HIS A 441 24.46 -9.91 -8.03
C HIS A 441 25.42 -9.09 -8.88
N VAL A 442 26.67 -9.55 -9.01
CA VAL A 442 27.66 -8.89 -9.86
C VAL A 442 27.52 -9.40 -11.27
N VAL A 443 27.17 -8.52 -12.20
CA VAL A 443 27.06 -8.89 -13.62
C VAL A 443 28.41 -8.74 -14.32
N LYS A 444 28.69 -9.65 -15.27
CA LYS A 444 29.82 -9.52 -16.18
C LYS A 444 29.53 -8.37 -17.14
N GLU A 445 30.41 -7.38 -17.16
CA GLU A 445 30.28 -6.23 -18.06
C GLU A 445 30.49 -6.63 -19.52
N MET A 446 29.71 -6.01 -20.40
CA MET A 446 29.84 -6.13 -21.86
C MET A 446 31.27 -5.84 -22.30
N ASP A 447 31.82 -6.54 -23.27
CA ASP A 447 33.14 -6.21 -23.81
C ASP A 447 33.12 -4.94 -24.67
N LYS A 448 34.31 -4.48 -25.08
CA LYS A 448 34.43 -3.24 -25.85
C LYS A 448 33.69 -3.31 -27.20
N ASN A 449 33.71 -4.47 -27.86
CA ASN A 449 33.10 -4.64 -29.17
C ASN A 449 31.56 -4.65 -29.05
N GLU A 450 31.03 -5.29 -28.00
CA GLU A 450 29.59 -5.32 -27.70
C GLU A 450 29.05 -3.90 -27.47
N ILE A 451 29.76 -3.08 -26.70
CA ILE A 451 29.35 -1.69 -26.42
C ILE A 451 29.51 -0.82 -27.68
N GLU A 452 30.60 -0.99 -28.42
CA GLU A 452 30.83 -0.25 -29.67
C GLU A 452 29.71 -0.50 -30.68
N ALA A 453 29.27 -1.75 -30.86
CA ALA A 453 28.16 -2.10 -31.74
C ALA A 453 26.84 -1.44 -31.29
N LEU A 454 26.53 -1.53 -30.00
CA LEU A 454 25.29 -1.00 -29.42
C LEU A 454 25.25 0.54 -29.49
N VAL A 455 26.40 1.19 -29.31
CA VAL A 455 26.55 2.64 -29.42
C VAL A 455 26.59 3.11 -30.88
N SER A 456 27.24 2.38 -31.80
CA SER A 456 27.35 2.76 -33.21
C SER A 456 25.99 2.78 -33.90
N ASP A 457 25.08 1.92 -33.47
CA ASP A 457 23.76 1.77 -34.10
C ASP A 457 22.74 2.82 -33.64
N PHE A 458 22.83 3.30 -32.39
CA PHE A 458 21.77 4.14 -31.78
C PHE A 458 22.24 5.40 -31.04
N HIS A 459 23.53 5.54 -30.73
CA HIS A 459 24.05 6.55 -29.81
C HIS A 459 25.34 7.25 -30.29
N ALA A 460 25.65 7.18 -31.58
CA ALA A 460 26.88 7.73 -32.16
C ALA A 460 27.07 9.24 -31.89
N ASP A 461 25.98 9.99 -31.65
CA ASP A 461 26.00 11.41 -31.28
C ASP A 461 26.40 11.68 -29.82
N LEU A 462 26.20 10.71 -28.94
CA LEU A 462 26.43 10.84 -27.49
C LEU A 462 27.84 10.43 -27.06
N VAL A 463 28.55 9.65 -27.88
CA VAL A 463 29.89 9.15 -27.57
C VAL A 463 30.95 9.87 -28.40
N LYS A 464 31.46 10.97 -27.84
CA LYS A 464 32.51 11.80 -28.48
C LYS A 464 33.94 11.31 -28.23
N THR A 465 34.14 10.44 -27.22
CA THR A 465 35.46 9.92 -26.83
C THR A 465 35.39 8.48 -26.30
N ASN A 466 36.48 7.72 -26.42
CA ASN A 466 36.62 6.39 -25.81
C ASN A 466 36.40 6.39 -24.29
N LYS A 467 36.69 7.51 -23.61
CA LYS A 467 36.47 7.66 -22.17
C LYS A 467 34.99 7.66 -21.81
N THR A 468 34.15 8.31 -22.63
CA THR A 468 32.69 8.30 -22.50
C THR A 468 32.12 6.90 -22.73
N LEU A 469 32.62 6.18 -23.74
CA LEU A 469 32.21 4.81 -24.02
C LEU A 469 32.43 3.89 -22.81
N LEU A 470 33.62 3.97 -22.19
CA LEU A 470 33.94 3.19 -20.99
C LEU A 470 33.04 3.56 -19.81
N SER A 471 32.69 4.86 -19.63
CA SER A 471 31.81 5.30 -18.54
C SER A 471 30.34 4.86 -18.67
N LEU A 472 29.93 4.40 -19.85
CA LEU A 472 28.57 3.91 -20.14
C LEU A 472 28.43 2.40 -19.99
N ARG A 473 29.56 1.69 -19.91
CA ARG A 473 29.65 0.23 -19.89
C ARG A 473 28.76 -0.42 -18.84
N SER A 474 28.89 0.02 -17.59
CA SER A 474 28.16 -0.52 -16.46
C SER A 474 26.66 -0.25 -16.58
N THR A 475 26.29 0.99 -16.96
CA THR A 475 24.91 1.42 -17.20
C THR A 475 24.24 0.55 -18.27
N LEU A 476 24.86 0.41 -19.44
CA LEU A 476 24.33 -0.37 -20.57
C LEU A 476 24.21 -1.85 -20.24
N THR A 477 25.22 -2.43 -19.59
CA THR A 477 25.19 -3.85 -19.18
C THR A 477 24.00 -4.14 -18.28
N ILE A 478 23.80 -3.31 -17.24
CA ILE A 478 22.70 -3.50 -16.29
C ILE A 478 21.36 -3.25 -16.97
N LEU A 479 21.25 -2.19 -17.76
CA LEU A 479 20.02 -1.85 -18.47
C LEU A 479 19.57 -2.98 -19.41
N ASP A 480 20.47 -3.51 -20.25
CA ASP A 480 20.17 -4.61 -21.16
C ASP A 480 19.64 -5.85 -20.40
N LYS A 481 20.22 -6.18 -19.24
CA LYS A 481 19.76 -7.27 -18.38
C LYS A 481 18.39 -7.03 -17.76
N ILE A 482 18.08 -5.78 -17.38
CA ILE A 482 16.74 -5.39 -16.92
C ILE A 482 15.72 -5.54 -18.06
N LEU A 483 16.06 -5.05 -19.26
CA LEU A 483 15.19 -5.10 -20.44
C LEU A 483 14.92 -6.53 -20.91
N LYS A 484 15.90 -7.44 -20.76
CA LYS A 484 15.77 -8.88 -21.03
C LYS A 484 15.08 -9.67 -19.91
N LYS A 485 14.66 -9.02 -18.82
CA LYS A 485 14.07 -9.64 -17.62
C LYS A 485 14.96 -10.69 -16.94
N GLU A 486 16.28 -10.56 -17.08
CA GLU A 486 17.25 -11.37 -16.33
C GLU A 486 17.41 -10.86 -14.89
N VAL A 487 17.17 -9.56 -14.71
CA VAL A 487 17.31 -8.84 -13.43
C VAL A 487 16.08 -7.92 -13.26
N CYS A 488 15.59 -7.75 -12.03
CA CYS A 488 14.51 -6.79 -11.75
C CYS A 488 15.02 -5.34 -11.85
N ASN A 489 16.06 -4.99 -11.12
CA ASN A 489 16.63 -3.64 -11.04
C ASN A 489 18.16 -3.65 -10.90
N GLY A 490 18.79 -2.48 -10.97
CA GLY A 490 20.22 -2.42 -10.75
C GLY A 490 20.77 -1.02 -10.54
N ILE A 491 22.03 -0.99 -10.13
CA ILE A 491 22.77 0.22 -9.79
C ILE A 491 24.12 0.25 -10.50
N ALA A 492 24.39 1.36 -11.19
CA ALA A 492 25.63 1.64 -11.89
C ALA A 492 26.29 2.91 -11.33
N GLU A 493 27.59 2.84 -11.07
CA GLU A 493 28.44 4.02 -10.92
C GLU A 493 28.71 4.59 -12.32
N SER A 494 28.54 5.90 -12.52
CA SER A 494 28.88 6.51 -13.80
C SER A 494 29.40 7.94 -13.62
N PRO A 495 30.66 8.23 -13.99
CA PRO A 495 31.23 9.59 -13.90
C PRO A 495 30.66 10.55 -14.97
N ALA A 496 29.64 10.13 -15.72
CA ALA A 496 28.95 10.90 -16.72
C ALA A 496 27.45 10.57 -16.66
N ALA A 497 26.80 10.80 -15.51
CA ALA A 497 25.40 10.38 -15.31
C ALA A 497 24.47 11.00 -16.36
N SER A 498 24.71 12.26 -16.77
CA SER A 498 23.93 12.88 -17.84
C SER A 498 23.97 12.05 -19.15
N ALA A 499 25.15 11.59 -19.58
CA ALA A 499 25.28 10.76 -20.79
C ALA A 499 24.67 9.37 -20.59
N SER A 500 24.86 8.77 -19.41
CA SER A 500 24.22 7.51 -19.03
C SER A 500 22.70 7.59 -19.08
N VAL A 501 22.11 8.67 -18.59
CA VAL A 501 20.65 8.93 -18.68
C VAL A 501 20.22 9.06 -20.13
N ALA A 502 20.94 9.82 -20.96
CA ALA A 502 20.58 9.99 -22.37
C ALA A 502 20.54 8.65 -23.13
N VAL A 503 21.48 7.75 -22.84
CA VAL A 503 21.49 6.39 -23.38
C VAL A 503 20.35 5.56 -22.80
N ALA A 504 20.15 5.60 -21.48
CA ALA A 504 19.10 4.85 -20.80
C ALA A 504 17.68 5.28 -21.19
N LEU A 505 17.50 6.49 -21.71
CA LEU A 505 16.24 6.99 -22.25
C LEU A 505 15.97 6.52 -23.69
N ARG A 506 17.01 6.28 -24.49
CA ARG A 506 16.89 5.90 -25.90
C ARG A 506 16.92 4.39 -26.12
N HIS A 507 17.74 3.67 -25.37
CA HIS A 507 17.95 2.23 -25.53
C HIS A 507 16.66 1.37 -25.35
N PRO A 508 15.76 1.67 -24.38
CA PRO A 508 14.52 0.89 -24.19
C PRO A 508 13.57 0.89 -25.40
N LEU A 509 13.65 1.92 -26.26
CA LEU A 509 12.86 2.01 -27.48
C LEU A 509 13.15 0.84 -28.44
N CYS A 510 14.38 0.28 -28.40
CA CYS A 510 14.77 -0.89 -29.18
C CYS A 510 14.03 -2.18 -28.74
N PHE A 511 13.54 -2.20 -27.51
CA PHE A 511 12.81 -3.32 -26.91
C PHE A 511 11.29 -3.08 -26.92
N GLY A 512 10.83 -2.02 -27.61
CA GLY A 512 9.42 -1.67 -27.66
C GLY A 512 8.86 -1.11 -26.35
N LEU A 513 9.70 -0.74 -25.37
CA LEU A 513 9.24 -0.02 -24.18
C LEU A 513 8.95 1.42 -24.55
N GLN A 514 7.71 1.85 -24.33
CA GLN A 514 7.21 3.12 -24.84
C GLN A 514 7.11 4.23 -23.79
N ARG A 515 7.19 3.90 -22.50
CA ARG A 515 7.07 4.89 -21.41
C ARG A 515 8.22 4.76 -20.41
N VAL A 516 9.08 5.76 -20.37
CA VAL A 516 10.23 5.83 -19.44
C VAL A 516 10.07 7.03 -18.52
N LEU A 517 10.03 6.77 -17.21
CA LEU A 517 10.10 7.82 -16.19
C LEU A 517 11.56 8.05 -15.82
N CYS A 518 12.04 9.27 -15.99
CA CYS A 518 13.37 9.69 -15.58
C CYS A 518 13.27 10.67 -14.41
N ILE A 519 13.89 10.35 -13.29
CA ILE A 519 14.03 11.28 -12.17
C ILE A 519 15.50 11.62 -12.02
N PHE A 520 15.81 12.90 -12.13
CA PHE A 520 17.17 13.40 -11.97
C PHE A 520 17.27 14.22 -10.69
N VAL A 521 18.23 13.91 -9.82
CA VAL A 521 18.49 14.64 -8.57
C VAL A 521 19.86 15.32 -8.65
N GLY A 522 19.88 16.65 -8.58
CA GLY A 522 21.11 17.46 -8.72
C GLY A 522 21.24 18.13 -10.08
N ASP A 523 22.47 18.46 -10.48
CA ASP A 523 22.73 19.20 -11.71
C ASP A 523 22.68 18.29 -12.96
N MET A 524 21.78 18.58 -13.89
CA MET A 524 21.66 17.86 -15.17
C MET A 524 22.11 18.76 -16.33
N HIS A 525 22.92 18.22 -17.23
CA HIS A 525 23.44 18.95 -18.40
C HIS A 525 22.83 18.53 -19.74
N ILE A 526 22.00 17.49 -19.74
CA ILE A 526 21.32 16.99 -20.95
C ILE A 526 19.82 17.11 -20.76
N ILE A 527 19.13 17.71 -21.74
CA ILE A 527 17.68 17.83 -21.75
C ILE A 527 17.15 16.82 -22.78
N PRO A 528 16.47 15.74 -22.35
CA PRO A 528 15.90 14.78 -23.29
C PRO A 528 14.69 15.37 -24.04
N ASN A 529 14.39 14.80 -25.20
CA ASN A 529 13.16 15.14 -25.93
C ASN A 529 11.97 14.49 -25.21
N THR A 530 10.99 15.30 -24.82
CA THR A 530 9.77 14.88 -24.12
C THR A 530 8.50 15.22 -24.91
N GLU A 531 8.62 15.63 -26.17
CA GLU A 531 7.50 16.12 -26.99
C GLU A 531 6.51 15.01 -27.37
N ASP A 532 6.98 13.76 -27.50
CA ASP A 532 6.15 12.61 -27.89
C ASP A 532 5.44 11.92 -26.72
N GLY A 533 5.66 12.37 -25.47
CA GLY A 533 5.08 11.83 -24.25
C GLY A 533 5.63 10.46 -23.80
N LYS A 534 6.57 9.88 -24.53
CA LYS A 534 7.19 8.58 -24.19
C LYS A 534 8.23 8.68 -23.08
N ILE A 535 8.67 9.89 -22.78
CA ILE A 535 9.60 10.19 -21.70
C ILE A 535 8.97 11.24 -20.82
N LEU A 536 8.84 10.92 -19.54
CA LEU A 536 8.50 11.87 -18.49
C LEU A 536 9.76 12.15 -17.66
N VAL A 537 10.14 13.40 -17.52
CA VAL A 537 11.26 13.83 -16.68
C VAL A 537 10.75 14.60 -15.48
N ILE A 538 11.21 14.20 -14.28
CA ILE A 538 11.10 14.99 -13.06
C ILE A 538 12.52 15.36 -12.63
N HIS A 539 12.88 16.63 -12.76
CA HIS A 539 14.20 17.15 -12.40
C HIS A 539 14.13 17.86 -11.05
N ILE A 540 14.85 17.33 -10.07
CA ILE A 540 14.89 17.84 -8.70
C ILE A 540 16.22 18.57 -8.49
N CYS A 541 16.18 19.87 -8.27
CA CYS A 541 17.37 20.73 -8.16
C CYS A 541 17.18 21.89 -7.17
N LYS A 542 18.24 22.66 -6.89
CA LYS A 542 18.21 23.80 -5.95
C LYS A 542 17.78 25.13 -6.56
N GLU A 543 18.01 25.32 -7.85
CA GLU A 543 17.70 26.55 -8.59
C GLU A 543 17.11 26.21 -9.95
N GLU A 544 16.26 27.09 -10.46
CA GLU A 544 15.61 26.95 -11.77
C GLU A 544 16.65 27.17 -12.87
N GLN A 545 16.87 26.16 -13.73
CA GLN A 545 17.83 26.30 -14.82
C GLN A 545 17.32 27.30 -15.87
N THR A 546 18.12 28.31 -16.17
CA THR A 546 17.81 29.34 -17.16
C THR A 546 17.63 28.73 -18.56
N GLY A 547 16.42 28.79 -19.13
CA GLY A 547 16.23 28.60 -20.59
C GLY A 547 15.15 27.64 -21.08
N LYS A 548 14.41 26.92 -20.22
CA LYS A 548 13.20 26.16 -20.64
C LYS A 548 12.11 26.22 -19.57
N SER A 549 10.88 26.47 -20.01
CA SER A 549 9.68 26.43 -19.17
C SER A 549 9.26 24.98 -18.90
N SER A 550 8.80 24.68 -17.68
CA SER A 550 8.16 23.42 -17.32
C SER A 550 7.06 23.04 -18.33
N SER A 551 6.99 21.76 -18.69
CA SER A 551 5.89 21.18 -19.46
C SER A 551 5.30 19.98 -18.72
N LYS A 552 4.19 19.42 -19.21
CA LYS A 552 3.60 18.25 -18.56
C LYS A 552 4.51 17.01 -18.51
N HIS A 553 5.44 16.87 -19.46
CA HIS A 553 6.40 15.76 -19.54
C HIS A 553 7.84 16.15 -19.14
N TYR A 554 8.08 17.42 -18.82
CA TYR A 554 9.36 17.90 -18.28
C TYR A 554 9.07 18.82 -17.10
N ILE A 555 9.11 18.24 -15.90
CA ILE A 555 8.73 18.89 -14.65
C ILE A 555 10.00 19.23 -13.88
N VAL A 556 10.16 20.49 -13.51
CA VAL A 556 11.24 20.94 -12.63
C VAL A 556 10.65 21.13 -11.23
N LEU A 557 11.22 20.42 -10.26
CA LEU A 557 10.89 20.53 -8.86
C LEU A 557 12.09 21.15 -8.13
N ASN A 558 12.04 22.46 -7.93
CA ASN A 558 13.00 23.12 -7.07
C ASN A 558 12.78 22.66 -5.62
N TRP A 559 13.66 21.82 -5.09
CA TRP A 559 13.55 21.33 -3.72
C TRP A 559 14.93 21.15 -3.13
N LYS A 560 15.17 21.76 -1.97
CA LYS A 560 16.39 21.59 -1.18
C LYS A 560 16.02 21.13 0.22
N GLU A 561 16.54 19.97 0.63
CA GLU A 561 16.43 19.54 2.02
C GLU A 561 17.39 20.36 2.89
N ASP A 562 16.90 20.79 4.04
CA ASP A 562 17.73 21.47 5.05
C ASP A 562 18.54 20.42 5.82
N ALA A 563 19.66 20.82 6.42
CA ALA A 563 20.57 19.90 7.10
C ALA A 563 19.89 19.05 8.19
N ASP A 564 18.83 19.59 8.81
CA ASP A 564 18.06 18.96 9.89
C ASP A 564 16.65 18.52 9.45
N GLY A 565 16.27 18.69 8.17
CA GLY A 565 14.89 18.55 7.71
C GLY A 565 14.68 17.43 6.69
N ASN A 566 13.84 16.44 7.04
CA ASN A 566 13.34 15.40 6.13
C ASN A 566 11.89 15.72 5.72
N ASP A 567 11.71 16.75 4.89
CA ASP A 567 10.39 17.19 4.42
C ASP A 567 10.05 16.71 3.00
N PHE A 568 11.03 16.12 2.28
CA PHE A 568 10.87 15.74 0.89
C PHE A 568 9.80 14.68 0.65
N PHE A 569 9.45 13.87 1.66
CA PHE A 569 8.33 12.94 1.56
C PHE A 569 7.03 13.65 1.15
N SER A 570 6.84 14.92 1.50
CA SER A 570 5.68 15.72 1.09
C SER A 570 5.60 15.88 -0.44
N ALA A 571 6.74 16.12 -1.09
CA ALA A 571 6.83 16.17 -2.54
C ALA A 571 6.69 14.79 -3.19
N VAL A 572 7.27 13.75 -2.57
CA VAL A 572 7.18 12.38 -3.10
C VAL A 572 5.73 11.90 -3.07
N LEU A 573 5.06 11.97 -1.93
CA LEU A 573 3.70 11.47 -1.73
C LEU A 573 2.66 12.37 -2.39
N GLY A 574 2.78 13.69 -2.24
CA GLY A 574 1.78 14.64 -2.70
C GLY A 574 1.90 15.05 -4.17
N PHE A 575 2.95 14.61 -4.88
CA PHE A 575 3.20 15.00 -6.26
C PHE A 575 3.88 13.91 -7.12
N ILE A 576 5.11 13.49 -6.79
CA ILE A 576 5.91 12.59 -7.66
C ILE A 576 5.20 11.25 -7.86
N LEU A 577 4.72 10.65 -6.76
CA LEU A 577 4.08 9.35 -6.78
C LEU A 577 2.73 9.40 -7.53
N PRO A 578 1.80 10.34 -7.26
CA PRO A 578 0.62 10.55 -8.09
C PRO A 578 0.92 10.68 -9.58
N VAL A 579 1.90 11.51 -9.95
CA VAL A 579 2.29 11.71 -11.36
C VAL A 579 2.84 10.41 -11.95
N ALA A 580 3.70 9.70 -11.23
CA ALA A 580 4.29 8.44 -11.70
C ALA A 580 3.23 7.34 -11.89
N TYR A 581 2.25 7.24 -10.98
CA TYR A 581 1.13 6.33 -11.13
C TYR A 581 0.21 6.75 -12.29
N SER A 582 -0.08 8.04 -12.49
CA SER A 582 -0.80 8.51 -13.67
C SER A 582 -0.06 8.20 -14.97
N TYR A 583 1.27 8.29 -14.98
CA TYR A 583 2.10 8.04 -16.15
C TYR A 583 2.27 6.55 -16.48
N GLN A 584 2.25 5.68 -15.47
CA GLN A 584 2.39 4.23 -15.58
C GLN A 584 3.64 3.80 -16.40
N PRO A 585 4.86 4.11 -15.94
CA PRO A 585 6.08 3.81 -16.70
C PRO A 585 6.32 2.31 -16.87
N ASN A 586 7.01 1.92 -17.96
CA ASN A 586 7.51 0.56 -18.15
C ASN A 586 8.95 0.38 -17.66
N LEU A 587 9.70 1.48 -17.53
CA LEU A 587 11.04 1.55 -16.98
C LEU A 587 11.20 2.86 -16.20
N ILE A 588 11.93 2.81 -15.10
CA ILE A 588 12.29 4.00 -14.33
C ILE A 588 13.81 4.13 -14.32
N VAL A 589 14.31 5.33 -14.62
CA VAL A 589 15.72 5.69 -14.51
C VAL A 589 15.82 6.77 -13.44
N ILE A 590 16.57 6.51 -12.38
CA ILE A 590 16.84 7.49 -11.34
C ILE A 590 18.32 7.79 -11.34
N ALA A 591 18.67 9.03 -11.67
CA ALA A 591 20.04 9.48 -11.71
C ALA A 591 20.32 10.49 -10.60
N VAL A 592 21.41 10.26 -9.86
CA VAL A 592 21.90 11.19 -8.84
C VAL A 592 23.19 11.80 -9.34
N GLY A 593 23.09 13.07 -9.73
CA GLY A 593 24.21 13.86 -10.23
C GLY A 593 24.95 14.61 -9.12
N PRO A 594 25.99 15.39 -9.48
CA PRO A 594 26.68 16.25 -8.54
C PRO A 594 25.75 17.33 -7.97
N ASN A 595 26.18 17.93 -6.85
CA ASN A 595 25.47 19.02 -6.16
C ASN A 595 24.02 18.70 -5.75
N ARG A 596 23.71 17.41 -5.53
CA ARG A 596 22.37 16.93 -5.14
C ARG A 596 21.72 17.81 -4.08
N SER A 597 20.41 18.03 -4.24
CA SER A 597 19.61 18.86 -3.35
C SER A 597 18.90 18.09 -2.24
N LEU A 598 18.98 16.75 -2.30
CA LEU A 598 18.36 15.83 -1.35
C LEU A 598 19.43 15.05 -0.57
N GLY A 599 19.08 14.70 0.67
CA GLY A 599 19.80 13.79 1.53
C GLY A 599 19.56 12.31 1.17
N ILE A 600 20.28 11.43 1.86
CA ILE A 600 20.25 9.98 1.62
C ILE A 600 18.86 9.39 1.91
N SER A 601 18.20 9.85 2.98
CA SER A 601 16.86 9.36 3.35
C SER A 601 15.83 9.72 2.30
N GLY A 602 15.78 10.97 1.83
CA GLY A 602 14.85 11.40 0.76
C GLY A 602 15.05 10.63 -0.55
N ILE A 603 16.30 10.39 -0.95
CA ILE A 603 16.62 9.58 -2.14
C ILE A 603 16.22 8.11 -1.91
N SER A 604 16.49 7.54 -0.74
CA SER A 604 16.10 6.16 -0.42
C SER A 604 14.57 6.01 -0.39
N LEU A 605 13.83 7.03 0.06
CA LEU A 605 12.36 7.04 -0.02
C LEU A 605 11.88 6.90 -1.45
N LEU A 606 12.47 7.71 -2.33
CA LEU A 606 12.13 7.78 -3.73
C LEU A 606 12.32 6.41 -4.39
N PHE A 607 13.47 5.78 -4.16
CA PHE A 607 13.73 4.40 -4.63
C PHE A 607 12.79 3.37 -3.99
N GLY A 608 12.50 3.51 -2.69
CA GLY A 608 11.60 2.60 -1.96
C GLY A 608 10.19 2.61 -2.54
N LEU A 609 9.59 3.79 -2.65
CA LEU A 609 8.21 3.94 -3.14
C LEU A 609 8.07 3.62 -4.63
N LEU A 610 9.00 4.06 -5.48
CA LEU A 610 8.91 3.85 -6.94
C LEU A 610 9.17 2.40 -7.38
N GLN A 611 9.69 1.54 -6.51
CA GLN A 611 9.75 0.09 -6.77
C GLN A 611 8.37 -0.53 -7.01
N GLY A 612 7.29 0.12 -6.56
CA GLY A 612 5.93 -0.32 -6.84
C GLY A 612 5.46 -0.06 -8.28
N LEU A 613 6.28 0.56 -9.14
CA LEU A 613 5.95 0.82 -10.54
C LEU A 613 6.88 0.03 -11.48
N ALA A 614 6.48 -0.08 -12.74
CA ALA A 614 7.27 -0.68 -13.81
C ALA A 614 7.75 -2.12 -13.53
N GLU A 615 7.02 -2.92 -12.74
CA GLU A 615 7.48 -4.25 -12.28
C GLU A 615 8.85 -4.18 -11.58
N SER A 616 9.06 -3.11 -10.81
CA SER A 616 10.32 -2.77 -10.17
C SER A 616 11.51 -2.62 -11.13
N ARG A 617 11.30 -2.42 -12.43
CA ARG A 617 12.35 -2.14 -13.42
C ARG A 617 12.92 -0.74 -13.20
N ILE A 618 13.93 -0.67 -12.34
CA ILE A 618 14.63 0.56 -11.98
C ILE A 618 16.11 0.44 -12.30
N LEU A 619 16.63 1.43 -13.02
CA LEU A 619 18.06 1.65 -13.18
C LEU A 619 18.47 2.87 -12.34
N ALA A 620 19.31 2.64 -11.34
CA ALA A 620 19.99 3.69 -10.59
C ALA A 620 21.32 4.04 -11.26
N VAL A 621 21.53 5.33 -11.55
CA VAL A 621 22.80 5.86 -12.09
C VAL A 621 23.36 6.86 -11.09
N ILE A 622 24.49 6.55 -10.46
CA ILE A 622 25.08 7.39 -9.42
C ILE A 622 26.41 7.96 -9.94
N GLU A 623 26.48 9.27 -10.09
CA GLU A 623 27.74 10.01 -10.34
C GLU A 623 28.39 10.48 -9.03
N ASP A 624 27.60 10.55 -7.96
CA ASP A 624 28.04 10.96 -6.64
C ASP A 624 29.07 9.96 -6.04
N THR A 625 30.12 10.50 -5.42
CA THR A 625 31.20 9.71 -4.81
C THR A 625 30.89 9.32 -3.35
N ASP A 626 29.74 9.71 -2.81
CA ASP A 626 29.29 9.36 -1.48
C ASP A 626 28.93 7.86 -1.38
N ILE A 627 29.83 7.11 -0.74
CA ILE A 627 29.70 5.68 -0.48
C ILE A 627 28.42 5.36 0.31
N ASN A 628 28.01 6.22 1.26
CA ASN A 628 26.84 5.95 2.10
C ASN A 628 25.56 6.02 1.26
N LEU A 629 25.48 6.95 0.31
CA LEU A 629 24.37 7.03 -0.63
C LEU A 629 24.30 5.76 -1.48
N MET A 630 25.41 5.36 -2.11
CA MET A 630 25.46 4.17 -2.96
C MET A 630 25.03 2.92 -2.19
N GLN A 631 25.50 2.75 -0.95
CA GLN A 631 25.08 1.65 -0.09
C GLN A 631 23.59 1.70 0.26
N SER A 632 23.04 2.89 0.54
CA SER A 632 21.62 3.03 0.88
C SER A 632 20.70 2.73 -0.31
N VAL A 633 21.05 3.23 -1.49
CA VAL A 633 20.31 2.95 -2.74
C VAL A 633 20.38 1.46 -3.07
N ALA A 634 21.57 0.85 -3.01
CA ALA A 634 21.74 -0.58 -3.28
C ALA A 634 20.93 -1.46 -2.31
N LYS A 635 20.94 -1.12 -1.01
CA LYS A 635 20.09 -1.80 0.00
C LYS A 635 18.61 -1.66 -0.31
N THR A 636 18.17 -0.46 -0.68
CA THR A 636 16.76 -0.18 -0.97
C THR A 636 16.27 -0.96 -2.19
N LEU A 637 17.04 -0.97 -3.29
CA LEU A 637 16.73 -1.74 -4.50
C LEU A 637 16.71 -3.25 -4.25
N ALA A 638 17.59 -3.73 -3.40
CA ALA A 638 17.64 -5.12 -2.98
C ALA A 638 16.52 -5.51 -2.00
N GLY A 639 15.63 -4.58 -1.68
CA GLY A 639 14.50 -4.83 -0.80
C GLY A 639 14.92 -4.90 0.67
N ALA A 640 15.85 -4.06 1.13
CA ALA A 640 15.92 -3.72 2.55
C ALA A 640 14.82 -2.70 2.89
N SER A 641 14.46 -2.57 4.17
CA SER A 641 13.59 -1.47 4.60
C SER A 641 14.31 -0.13 4.43
N VAL A 642 13.53 0.91 4.13
CA VAL A 642 14.04 2.28 3.98
C VAL A 642 14.56 2.76 5.35
N PRO A 643 15.65 3.55 5.38
CA PRO A 643 16.14 4.17 6.61
C PRO A 643 15.06 4.99 7.32
N HIS A 644 15.21 5.16 8.64
CA HIS A 644 14.30 5.98 9.43
C HIS A 644 14.29 7.43 8.91
N PHE A 645 13.11 8.03 8.75
CA PHE A 645 12.98 9.44 8.36
C PHE A 645 13.22 10.42 9.50
N GLY A 646 13.50 9.95 10.72
CA GLY A 646 13.83 10.81 11.86
C GLY A 646 12.66 11.71 12.27
N VAL A 647 12.96 12.79 12.99
CA VAL A 647 11.95 13.74 13.46
C VAL A 647 11.34 14.47 12.27
N HIS A 648 10.03 14.34 12.09
CA HIS A 648 9.30 15.06 11.07
C HIS A 648 9.45 16.58 11.24
N VAL A 649 9.96 17.24 10.19
CA VAL A 649 9.96 18.70 10.05
C VAL A 649 8.90 19.06 9.01
N PRO A 650 7.90 19.90 9.34
CA PRO A 650 6.89 20.29 8.37
C PRO A 650 7.55 21.06 7.22
N PRO A 651 7.11 20.83 5.97
CA PRO A 651 7.61 21.59 4.84
C PRO A 651 7.30 23.08 5.02
N THR A 652 8.21 23.95 4.56
CA THR A 652 7.97 25.40 4.60
C THR A 652 6.78 25.79 3.74
N GLN A 653 6.13 26.91 4.07
CA GLN A 653 5.03 27.47 3.28
C GLN A 653 5.38 27.65 1.80
N GLU A 654 6.64 28.02 1.51
CA GLU A 654 7.16 28.16 0.14
C GLU A 654 7.15 26.83 -0.62
N LYS A 655 7.69 25.76 -0.01
CA LYS A 655 7.71 24.41 -0.57
C LYS A 655 6.28 23.87 -0.81
N VAL A 656 5.38 24.08 0.15
CA VAL A 656 3.97 23.68 -0.02
C VAL A 656 3.30 24.45 -1.16
N ASN A 657 3.50 25.77 -1.24
CA ASN A 657 2.94 26.58 -2.33
C ASN A 657 3.45 26.16 -3.71
N GLN A 658 4.72 25.80 -3.81
CA GLN A 658 5.29 25.31 -5.07
C GLN A 658 4.64 23.99 -5.51
N ILE A 659 4.45 23.03 -4.61
CA ILE A 659 3.73 21.78 -4.91
C ILE A 659 2.29 22.08 -5.32
N LYS A 660 1.61 23.01 -4.63
CA LYS A 660 0.25 23.44 -4.99
C LYS A 660 0.17 24.06 -6.38
N MET A 661 1.14 24.91 -6.75
CA MET A 661 1.22 25.49 -8.10
C MET A 661 1.37 24.41 -9.16
N LEU A 662 2.30 23.48 -8.97
CA LEU A 662 2.52 22.35 -9.89
C LEU A 662 1.28 21.45 -9.98
N ARG A 663 0.66 21.13 -8.84
CA ARG A 663 -0.60 20.36 -8.79
C ARG A 663 -1.69 21.06 -9.59
N ASN A 664 -1.89 22.35 -9.37
CA ASN A 664 -2.90 23.14 -10.06
C ASN A 664 -2.71 23.18 -11.58
N GLN A 665 -1.45 23.30 -12.01
CA GLN A 665 -1.07 23.33 -13.42
C GLN A 665 -1.26 21.97 -14.10
N LEU A 666 -0.97 20.86 -13.39
CA LEU A 666 -0.82 19.55 -14.01
C LEU A 666 -1.94 18.55 -13.72
N GLN A 667 -2.85 18.82 -12.78
CA GLN A 667 -3.92 17.89 -12.37
C GLN A 667 -4.93 17.52 -13.49
N GLN A 668 -4.94 18.25 -14.60
CA GLN A 668 -5.75 17.89 -15.77
C GLN A 668 -5.05 16.86 -16.67
N ASP A 669 -3.72 16.90 -16.74
CA ASP A 669 -2.91 15.91 -17.46
C ASP A 669 -2.66 14.67 -16.59
N TRP A 670 -2.41 14.87 -15.30
CA TRP A 670 -2.11 13.81 -14.31
C TRP A 670 -3.20 13.76 -13.25
N LYS A 671 -4.29 13.04 -13.55
CA LYS A 671 -5.52 13.06 -12.75
C LYS A 671 -5.37 12.56 -11.31
N MET A 672 -4.37 11.72 -11.01
CA MET A 672 -4.08 11.32 -9.62
C MET A 672 -3.65 12.48 -8.72
N LEU A 673 -3.30 13.65 -9.28
CA LEU A 673 -3.02 14.87 -8.49
C LEU A 673 -4.28 15.51 -7.90
N GLN A 674 -5.48 15.10 -8.31
CA GLN A 674 -6.73 15.68 -7.85
C GLN A 674 -7.04 15.22 -6.42
N CYS A 675 -7.08 16.18 -5.49
CA CYS A 675 -7.39 15.96 -4.08
C CYS A 675 -8.42 16.95 -3.52
N SER A 676 -9.07 17.71 -4.40
CA SER A 676 -10.13 18.68 -4.08
C SER A 676 -11.06 18.87 -5.29
N GLY A 677 -12.38 18.91 -5.06
CA GLY A 677 -13.36 19.28 -6.07
C GLY A 677 -13.27 20.77 -6.40
N LYS A 678 -13.44 21.13 -7.68
CA LYS A 678 -13.58 22.52 -8.15
C LYS A 678 -15.03 22.84 -8.43
#